data_AF-A0A1L7X3B4-F1
#
_entry.id   AF-A0A1L7X3B4-F1
#
_cell.length_a   1.000
_cell.length_b   1.000
_cell.length_c   1.000
_cell.angle_alpha   90.00
_cell.angle_beta   90.00
_cell.angle_gamma   90.00
#
_symmetry.space_group_name_H-M   'P 1'
#
loop_
_entity.id
_entity.type
_entity.pdbx_description
1 polymer ?
#
loop_
_entity_poly.entity_id
_entity_poly.type
_entity_poly.pdbx_seq_one_letter_code
_entity_poly.pdbx_strand_id
1 'polypeptide(L)'
;MKGTTASALLGALSAVVNAVPAPDVDARDVDDRFPYTGPAIPVGDWIDPTVNGNGKGFPRLVEPPAVKPATANPTNNINVIHLSYIPNGMSIHYQTPFGLGVDPQIQWGTTATDLDYQATGYSHTYDRTPPCSLVAAVTQCSQFYHEVQIGGLKADTTYYYQISAANGTTASDVLSFTTARDVGDSKEFTIAVLNDMGYTNAGGTFKYISQLVDDGAAFAWHGGDISYADDWYSGILPCADEWPLCYNGTSTELPGPAPVPPEYLVPLPDGEIANQGGPQGGDMSVLYESNWDLWQQWMNNVTSAIPYMTLPGNHEATCSEFDGPGNILTAYLNSNITNGTAPEADLTYYSCPPSQRNFTAYQHRFRMPGSETGGVGNMWYSFDYGMAHFIAFDSETDFANSPSSPFARDVSGDELLPKENETYVTDAGPFGFVGNYSDSKSYAQYQFLQKDLASVDRCKTPWIITMSHRPMYSSQVSSYQKNIRNAFEALFLEYGVDAYLSGHIHWYERIFPMGRNGTIDASSIINNNTYYTNPGKSITHIINGMAGNIESHSILDEGESTLPLTAFLDFEHYGFNKVRFINETAMTFSFIMGGDGSTMDELTLLKRPNGTCSTGSNGTSSVYPTSTSTSAGGWNTTASSTATGVVSYTTEVVTSYTTYCPGATTFTAGSSTYTVSEATTLTITNCPCTLTHAVTSTPPSAYPISPASIETSLASGLSSASIYTPTGTSSPSPAAETTISGSLILPGKLTSVGITSATSTNPGGAISGTSSAPTSFTGAAGRVEAGSWAGLVGVAIVGLIW
;
A
#
# COMPACT_ATOMS: atom_id res chain seq x y z
N MET A 1 -70.14 -5.26 1.49
CA MET A 1 -69.84 -4.87 2.89
C MET A 1 -69.04 -5.98 3.55
N LYS A 2 -68.11 -5.62 4.46
CA LYS A 2 -67.51 -6.45 5.52
C LYS A 2 -67.38 -7.97 5.31
N GLY A 3 -66.18 -8.40 4.90
CA GLY A 3 -65.24 -9.11 5.79
C GLY A 3 -65.46 -10.59 6.13
N THR A 4 -64.43 -11.40 5.86
CA THR A 4 -63.99 -12.53 6.68
C THR A 4 -62.48 -12.66 6.63
N THR A 5 -61.85 -12.82 7.79
CA THR A 5 -60.41 -13.09 7.98
C THR A 5 -60.06 -14.54 7.68
N ALA A 6 -58.92 -14.78 7.03
CA ALA A 6 -58.19 -16.04 7.12
C ALA A 6 -56.68 -15.75 7.03
N SER A 7 -55.93 -16.16 8.05
CA SER A 7 -54.48 -15.96 8.11
C SER A 7 -53.77 -16.85 7.08
N ALA A 8 -52.84 -16.28 6.31
CA ALA A 8 -51.87 -17.03 5.53
C ALA A 8 -50.48 -16.77 6.10
N LEU A 9 -49.79 -17.83 6.52
CA LEU A 9 -48.36 -17.78 6.81
C LEU A 9 -47.62 -17.40 5.52
N LEU A 10 -46.92 -16.26 5.51
CA LEU A 10 -45.71 -16.12 4.70
C LEU A 10 -44.53 -16.45 5.60
N GLY A 11 -43.92 -17.62 5.39
CA GLY A 11 -42.63 -17.92 5.97
C GLY A 11 -41.56 -17.10 5.25
N ALA A 12 -40.92 -16.18 5.98
CA ALA A 12 -39.67 -15.59 5.52
C ALA A 12 -38.60 -16.69 5.50
N LEU A 13 -38.13 -17.09 4.32
CA LEU A 13 -36.88 -17.85 4.22
C LEU A 13 -35.72 -16.88 4.46
N SER A 14 -35.34 -16.73 5.73
CA SER A 14 -34.02 -16.22 6.10
C SER A 14 -32.98 -17.23 5.65
N ALA A 15 -32.49 -17.10 4.41
CA ALA A 15 -31.31 -17.81 3.94
C ALA A 15 -30.08 -17.21 4.60
N VAL A 16 -29.83 -17.58 5.86
CA VAL A 16 -28.55 -17.32 6.53
C VAL A 16 -27.51 -18.21 5.87
N VAL A 17 -26.89 -17.68 4.82
CA VAL A 17 -25.68 -18.29 4.25
C VAL A 17 -24.56 -17.99 5.24
N ASN A 18 -24.34 -18.92 6.18
CA ASN A 18 -23.11 -18.92 6.95
C ASN A 18 -21.97 -19.13 5.96
N ALA A 19 -21.26 -18.05 5.63
CA ALA A 19 -19.97 -18.13 4.99
C ALA A 19 -19.08 -18.97 5.91
N VAL A 20 -18.64 -20.13 5.42
CA VAL A 20 -17.53 -20.83 6.03
C VAL A 20 -16.31 -19.97 5.72
N PRO A 21 -15.57 -19.45 6.73
CA PRO A 21 -14.33 -18.73 6.45
C PRO A 21 -13.42 -19.64 5.62
N ALA A 22 -12.82 -19.08 4.57
CA ALA A 22 -11.68 -19.75 3.95
C ALA A 22 -10.63 -20.02 5.04
N PRO A 23 -9.84 -21.10 4.95
CA PRO A 23 -8.64 -21.22 5.78
C PRO A 23 -7.80 -19.96 5.56
N ASP A 24 -7.30 -19.39 6.66
CA ASP A 24 -6.88 -18.00 6.75
C ASP A 24 -5.85 -17.61 5.67
N VAL A 25 -6.34 -17.01 4.58
CA VAL A 25 -5.52 -16.48 3.47
C VAL A 25 -5.09 -15.03 3.73
N ASP A 26 -5.72 -14.38 4.71
CA ASP A 26 -5.41 -13.02 5.15
C ASP A 26 -4.35 -13.04 6.28
N ALA A 27 -4.06 -14.20 6.90
CA ALA A 27 -2.98 -14.41 7.87
C ALA A 27 -1.77 -15.15 7.27
N ARG A 28 -1.01 -14.49 6.38
CA ARG A 28 0.38 -14.89 6.12
C ARG A 28 1.30 -14.18 7.09
N ASP A 29 1.68 -14.92 8.12
CA ASP A 29 2.45 -14.45 9.26
C ASP A 29 3.71 -13.67 8.82
N VAL A 30 3.91 -12.51 9.45
CA VAL A 30 5.18 -11.79 9.41
C VAL A 30 6.23 -12.66 10.09
N ASP A 31 7.32 -12.98 9.40
CA ASP A 31 8.35 -13.87 9.94
C ASP A 31 9.10 -13.20 11.08
N ASP A 32 8.91 -13.68 12.31
CA ASP A 32 9.46 -13.10 13.54
C ASP A 32 10.71 -13.82 14.07
N ARG A 33 11.26 -14.79 13.30
CA ARG A 33 12.39 -15.64 13.71
C ARG A 33 13.61 -14.88 14.25
N PHE A 34 13.87 -13.68 13.72
CA PHE A 34 14.90 -12.78 14.21
C PHE A 34 14.22 -11.51 14.77
N PRO A 35 14.50 -11.12 16.03
CA PRO A 35 13.87 -9.97 16.64
C PRO A 35 14.42 -8.69 16.03
N TYR A 36 13.55 -7.68 15.86
CA TYR A 36 13.98 -6.33 15.52
C TYR A 36 14.96 -5.80 16.60
N THR A 37 16.13 -5.32 16.17
CA THR A 37 17.24 -4.93 17.07
C THR A 37 17.38 -3.42 17.27
N GLY A 38 16.55 -2.61 16.61
CA GLY A 38 16.51 -1.16 16.81
C GLY A 38 15.86 -0.74 18.14
N PRO A 39 15.73 0.57 18.40
CA PRO A 39 15.31 1.08 19.69
C PRO A 39 13.84 0.76 20.03
N ALA A 40 13.63 -0.04 21.07
CA ALA A 40 12.31 -0.48 21.50
C ALA A 40 11.39 0.62 22.09
N ILE A 41 11.89 1.84 22.28
CA ILE A 41 11.15 2.98 22.84
C ILE A 41 11.61 4.24 22.10
N PRO A 42 10.70 5.09 21.56
CA PRO A 42 11.08 6.40 21.06
C PRO A 42 11.63 7.22 22.21
N VAL A 43 12.83 7.73 22.04
CA VAL A 43 13.29 8.84 22.85
C VAL A 43 12.89 10.11 22.11
N GLY A 44 12.36 11.12 22.81
CA GLY A 44 12.19 12.48 22.26
C GLY A 44 10.77 13.00 22.14
N ASP A 45 10.57 13.90 21.17
CA ASP A 45 9.32 14.67 21.00
C ASP A 45 8.07 13.81 20.85
N TRP A 46 8.20 12.54 20.46
CA TRP A 46 7.11 11.57 20.42
C TRP A 46 6.42 11.32 21.77
N ILE A 47 7.06 11.66 22.89
CA ILE A 47 6.47 11.59 24.24
C ILE A 47 5.74 12.91 24.59
N ASP A 48 6.06 14.03 23.92
CA ASP A 48 5.38 15.32 24.10
C ASP A 48 4.35 15.55 22.96
N PRO A 49 3.05 15.37 23.23
CA PRO A 49 2.02 15.38 22.20
C PRO A 49 1.61 16.79 21.73
N THR A 50 2.28 17.84 22.23
CA THR A 50 1.94 19.21 21.84
C THR A 50 2.41 19.49 20.41
N VAL A 51 1.76 20.46 19.73
CA VAL A 51 2.10 20.87 18.36
C VAL A 51 3.58 21.31 18.23
N ASN A 52 4.20 21.72 19.34
CA ASN A 52 5.59 22.19 19.40
C ASN A 52 6.56 21.15 20.00
N GLY A 53 6.08 19.93 20.32
CA GLY A 53 6.81 18.95 21.12
C GLY A 53 7.29 19.52 22.47
N ASN A 54 8.39 18.96 22.98
CA ASN A 54 9.08 19.42 24.19
C ASN A 54 9.79 20.78 24.02
N GLY A 55 9.59 21.45 22.88
CA GLY A 55 10.16 22.75 22.54
C GLY A 55 11.61 22.69 22.04
N LYS A 56 12.09 21.52 21.61
CA LYS A 56 13.45 21.35 21.05
C LYS A 56 13.50 20.72 19.65
N GLY A 57 12.37 20.35 19.04
CA GLY A 57 12.32 19.77 17.70
C GLY A 57 11.33 20.47 16.78
N PHE A 58 11.03 19.86 15.64
CA PHE A 58 10.15 20.44 14.62
C PHE A 58 8.68 20.39 15.06
N PRO A 59 7.85 21.37 14.66
CA PRO A 59 6.42 21.32 14.92
C PRO A 59 5.79 20.08 14.30
N ARG A 60 5.00 19.33 15.07
CA ARG A 60 4.30 18.15 14.58
C ARG A 60 3.10 18.57 13.73
N LEU A 61 3.03 18.07 12.50
CA LEU A 61 1.79 18.10 11.73
C LEU A 61 0.74 17.22 12.43
N VAL A 62 -0.43 17.81 12.67
CA VAL A 62 -1.57 17.19 13.36
C VAL A 62 -2.79 17.47 12.52
N GLU A 63 -3.69 16.49 12.41
CA GLU A 63 -5.01 16.66 11.79
C GLU A 63 -6.11 16.30 12.80
N PRO A 64 -7.36 16.77 12.60
CA PRO A 64 -8.47 16.40 13.47
C PRO A 64 -8.88 14.95 13.21
N PRO A 65 -9.32 14.23 14.26
CA PRO A 65 -9.87 12.90 14.09
C PRO A 65 -11.22 12.94 13.37
N ALA A 66 -11.53 11.88 12.62
CA ALA A 66 -12.79 11.71 11.87
C ALA A 66 -14.06 11.98 12.70
N VAL A 67 -14.06 11.60 13.97
CA VAL A 67 -15.14 11.92 14.91
C VAL A 67 -14.63 12.87 15.98
N LYS A 68 -15.31 14.00 16.16
CA LYS A 68 -15.01 14.96 17.20
C LYS A 68 -15.22 14.35 18.60
N PRO A 69 -14.22 14.37 19.49
CA PRO A 69 -14.37 13.87 20.86
C PRO A 69 -15.44 14.61 21.67
N ALA A 70 -16.24 13.87 22.43
CA ALA A 70 -17.23 14.40 23.38
C ALA A 70 -16.62 15.02 24.65
N THR A 71 -15.33 14.78 24.92
CA THR A 71 -14.62 15.33 26.09
C THR A 71 -13.31 16.00 25.67
N ALA A 72 -12.80 16.91 26.50
CA ALA A 72 -11.53 17.60 26.24
C ALA A 72 -10.29 16.71 26.44
N ASN A 73 -10.43 15.58 27.14
CA ASN A 73 -9.39 14.59 27.38
C ASN A 73 -9.96 13.20 27.04
N PRO A 74 -10.12 12.86 25.74
CA PRO A 74 -10.60 11.54 25.35
C PRO A 74 -9.62 10.45 25.80
N THR A 75 -10.16 9.30 26.19
CA THR A 75 -9.36 8.10 26.48
C THR A 75 -9.29 7.16 25.28
N ASN A 76 -10.18 7.35 24.30
CA ASN A 76 -10.27 6.62 23.05
C ASN A 76 -11.08 7.47 22.06
N ASN A 77 -10.92 7.27 20.74
CA ASN A 77 -11.67 8.02 19.73
C ASN A 77 -11.66 7.33 18.36
N ILE A 78 -12.60 7.69 17.48
CA ILE A 78 -12.58 7.26 16.06
C ILE A 78 -11.78 8.31 15.26
N ASN A 79 -10.61 7.93 14.78
CA ASN A 79 -9.64 8.86 14.19
C ASN A 79 -9.67 8.84 12.65
N VAL A 80 -9.96 7.70 12.04
CA VAL A 80 -10.09 7.53 10.59
C VAL A 80 -11.41 6.84 10.26
N ILE A 81 -12.07 7.28 9.19
CA ILE A 81 -13.21 6.57 8.57
C ILE A 81 -12.91 6.41 7.07
N HIS A 82 -13.08 5.19 6.57
CA HIS A 82 -12.77 4.82 5.20
C HIS A 82 -13.88 3.93 4.62
N LEU A 83 -14.26 4.20 3.37
CA LEU A 83 -15.28 3.49 2.62
C LEU A 83 -14.65 2.72 1.45
N SER A 84 -15.13 1.50 1.20
CA SER A 84 -14.79 0.73 -0.01
C SER A 84 -15.95 -0.10 -0.51
N TYR A 85 -16.00 -0.34 -1.83
CA TYR A 85 -17.01 -1.21 -2.40
C TYR A 85 -16.77 -2.68 -2.02
N ILE A 86 -17.86 -3.38 -1.75
CA ILE A 86 -17.95 -4.85 -1.78
C ILE A 86 -19.08 -5.26 -2.72
N PRO A 87 -19.13 -6.51 -3.22
CA PRO A 87 -20.20 -6.95 -4.13
C PRO A 87 -21.61 -6.72 -3.54
N ASN A 88 -22.39 -5.86 -4.19
CA ASN A 88 -23.72 -5.41 -3.74
C ASN A 88 -23.75 -4.81 -2.32
N GLY A 89 -22.72 -4.04 -1.94
CA GLY A 89 -22.63 -3.46 -0.60
C GLY A 89 -21.57 -2.39 -0.42
N MET A 90 -21.29 -2.08 0.85
CA MET A 90 -20.24 -1.17 1.30
C MET A 90 -19.47 -1.79 2.47
N SER A 91 -18.15 -1.65 2.48
CA SER A 91 -17.35 -1.80 3.70
C SER A 91 -17.17 -0.43 4.35
N ILE A 92 -17.30 -0.39 5.67
CA ILE A 92 -17.04 0.79 6.49
C ILE A 92 -15.92 0.41 7.45
N HIS A 93 -14.71 0.81 7.09
CA HIS A 93 -13.51 0.65 7.88
C HIS A 93 -13.35 1.87 8.80
N TYR A 94 -12.96 1.66 10.05
CA TYR A 94 -12.61 2.76 10.94
C TYR A 94 -11.54 2.39 11.96
N GLN A 95 -10.81 3.40 12.44
CA GLN A 95 -9.60 3.21 13.24
C GLN A 95 -9.70 3.89 14.60
N THR A 96 -9.17 3.23 15.64
CA THR A 96 -9.10 3.76 17.01
C THR A 96 -7.73 3.52 17.66
N PRO A 97 -7.36 4.31 18.68
CA PRO A 97 -6.18 4.08 19.52
C PRO A 97 -6.25 2.79 20.35
N PHE A 98 -7.45 2.42 20.82
CA PHE A 98 -7.65 1.30 21.74
C PHE A 98 -8.93 0.53 21.39
N GLY A 99 -8.88 -0.80 21.51
CA GLY A 99 -10.00 -1.67 21.15
C GLY A 99 -11.33 -1.32 21.84
N LEU A 100 -12.43 -1.57 21.14
CA LEU A 100 -13.79 -1.17 21.56
C LEU A 100 -14.36 -1.99 22.73
N GLY A 101 -13.73 -3.10 23.11
CA GLY A 101 -14.21 -4.02 24.16
C GLY A 101 -15.49 -4.79 23.81
N VAL A 102 -16.05 -4.53 22.63
CA VAL A 102 -17.22 -5.18 22.02
C VAL A 102 -16.98 -5.24 20.50
N ASP A 103 -17.75 -6.06 19.80
CA ASP A 103 -17.73 -6.07 18.32
C ASP A 103 -18.16 -4.68 17.78
N PRO A 104 -17.53 -4.17 16.70
CA PRO A 104 -17.87 -2.87 16.13
C PRO A 104 -19.29 -2.89 15.55
N GLN A 105 -20.05 -1.82 15.81
CA GLN A 105 -21.47 -1.74 15.46
C GLN A 105 -21.82 -0.45 14.73
N ILE A 106 -22.58 -0.59 13.65
CA ILE A 106 -23.10 0.52 12.85
C ILE A 106 -24.62 0.45 12.82
N GLN A 107 -25.29 1.54 13.17
CA GLN A 107 -26.71 1.73 12.84
C GLN A 107 -26.80 2.29 11.42
N TRP A 108 -27.72 1.79 10.60
CA TRP A 108 -27.87 2.24 9.22
C TRP A 108 -29.33 2.18 8.73
N GLY A 109 -29.63 2.93 7.67
CA GLY A 109 -30.98 3.03 7.10
C GLY A 109 -31.04 3.76 5.77
N THR A 110 -32.25 3.87 5.22
CA THR A 110 -32.51 4.60 3.96
C THR A 110 -32.84 6.08 4.15
N THR A 111 -32.86 6.57 5.39
CA THR A 111 -33.05 7.98 5.74
C THR A 111 -32.07 8.37 6.86
N ALA A 112 -31.71 9.65 6.95
CA ALA A 112 -30.82 10.14 8.01
C ALA A 112 -31.48 10.16 9.41
N THR A 113 -32.80 9.98 9.50
CA THR A 113 -33.57 10.00 10.74
C THR A 113 -33.89 8.62 11.29
N ASP A 114 -33.97 7.60 10.42
CA ASP A 114 -34.49 6.28 10.74
C ASP A 114 -33.45 5.21 10.37
N LEU A 115 -32.48 5.03 11.27
CA LEU A 115 -31.42 4.02 11.16
C LEU A 115 -31.91 2.67 11.71
N ASP A 116 -32.94 2.12 11.06
CA ASP A 116 -33.70 0.94 11.53
C ASP A 116 -32.91 -0.40 11.56
N TYR A 117 -31.71 -0.43 10.97
CA TYR A 117 -30.90 -1.64 10.83
C TYR A 117 -29.58 -1.52 11.60
N GLN A 118 -29.08 -2.66 12.10
CA GLN A 118 -27.76 -2.77 12.71
C GLN A 118 -26.89 -3.71 11.88
N ALA A 119 -25.65 -3.31 11.62
CA ALA A 119 -24.57 -4.18 11.19
C ALA A 119 -23.56 -4.34 12.33
N THR A 120 -22.96 -5.53 12.44
CA THR A 120 -21.92 -5.86 13.40
C THR A 120 -20.75 -6.46 12.64
N GLY A 121 -19.54 -6.01 12.98
CA GLY A 121 -18.31 -6.41 12.32
C GLY A 121 -17.34 -7.14 13.24
N TYR A 122 -16.04 -7.02 12.94
CA TYR A 122 -14.96 -7.51 13.80
C TYR A 122 -13.85 -6.46 13.98
N SER A 123 -13.08 -6.60 15.06
CA SER A 123 -11.89 -5.76 15.31
C SER A 123 -10.63 -6.59 15.16
N HIS A 124 -9.57 -5.96 14.67
CA HIS A 124 -8.23 -6.53 14.62
C HIS A 124 -7.18 -5.46 14.92
N THR A 125 -5.92 -5.88 15.12
CA THR A 125 -4.79 -5.04 15.53
C THR A 125 -3.51 -5.72 15.09
N TYR A 126 -2.48 -4.94 14.88
CA TYR A 126 -1.09 -5.40 14.90
C TYR A 126 -0.33 -4.64 16.00
N ASP A 127 0.89 -5.05 16.32
CA ASP A 127 1.74 -4.27 17.22
C ASP A 127 2.07 -2.92 16.57
N ARG A 128 2.27 -1.84 17.34
CA ARG A 128 2.59 -0.50 16.81
C ARG A 128 3.86 0.00 17.47
N THR A 129 4.74 0.62 16.70
CA THR A 129 5.97 1.26 17.21
C THR A 129 5.85 2.78 17.04
N PRO A 130 5.80 3.58 18.14
CA PRO A 130 5.43 3.17 19.49
C PRO A 130 3.96 2.73 19.62
N PRO A 131 3.57 1.99 20.67
CA PRO A 131 2.18 1.68 20.95
C PRO A 131 1.38 2.93 21.35
N CYS A 132 0.07 2.98 21.06
CA CYS A 132 -0.76 4.15 21.37
C CYS A 132 -0.85 4.46 22.87
N SER A 133 -0.52 3.52 23.75
CA SER A 133 -0.40 3.75 25.20
C SER A 133 0.72 4.72 25.60
N LEU A 134 1.69 4.96 24.71
CA LEU A 134 2.75 5.98 24.90
C LEU A 134 2.43 7.30 24.19
N VAL A 135 1.42 7.36 23.33
CA VAL A 135 1.00 8.57 22.61
C VAL A 135 -0.04 9.32 23.43
N ALA A 136 0.39 10.39 24.11
CA ALA A 136 -0.47 11.11 25.05
C ALA A 136 -1.66 11.86 24.40
N ALA A 137 -1.59 12.20 23.11
CA ALA A 137 -2.75 12.65 22.33
C ALA A 137 -3.40 11.46 21.60
N VAL A 138 -4.39 10.83 22.24
CA VAL A 138 -5.09 9.67 21.65
C VAL A 138 -5.76 9.98 20.31
N THR A 139 -6.08 11.24 20.00
CA THR A 139 -6.65 11.58 18.69
C THR A 139 -5.64 11.51 17.54
N GLN A 140 -4.34 11.35 17.82
CA GLN A 140 -3.25 11.33 16.82
C GLN A 140 -2.64 9.93 16.64
N CYS A 141 -3.40 8.87 16.95
CA CYS A 141 -2.87 7.50 16.99
C CYS A 141 -3.90 6.48 16.52
N SER A 142 -3.51 5.53 15.68
CA SER A 142 -4.32 4.35 15.35
C SER A 142 -3.54 3.07 15.62
N GLN A 143 -4.22 2.08 16.21
CA GLN A 143 -3.67 0.75 16.48
C GLN A 143 -4.72 -0.36 16.34
N PHE A 144 -6.00 -0.04 16.55
CA PHE A 144 -7.11 -0.97 16.39
C PHE A 144 -7.94 -0.59 15.16
N TYR A 145 -8.30 -1.61 14.39
CA TYR A 145 -8.88 -1.52 13.06
C TYR A 145 -10.19 -2.30 13.03
N HIS A 146 -11.27 -1.66 12.56
CA HIS A 146 -12.64 -2.14 12.72
C HIS A 146 -13.34 -2.29 11.38
N GLU A 147 -13.70 -3.52 11.02
CA GLU A 147 -14.33 -3.85 9.73
C GLU A 147 -15.81 -4.10 9.92
N VAL A 148 -16.67 -3.24 9.36
CA VAL A 148 -18.12 -3.45 9.34
C VAL A 148 -18.63 -3.40 7.90
N GLN A 149 -19.15 -4.53 7.41
CA GLN A 149 -19.69 -4.64 6.06
C GLN A 149 -21.22 -4.62 6.06
N ILE A 150 -21.79 -3.97 5.03
CA ILE A 150 -23.23 -3.93 4.77
C ILE A 150 -23.48 -4.42 3.34
N GLY A 151 -23.85 -5.69 3.20
CA GLY A 151 -24.15 -6.34 1.92
C GLY A 151 -25.65 -6.45 1.62
N GLY A 152 -25.99 -6.83 0.38
CA GLY A 152 -27.37 -6.98 -0.07
C GLY A 152 -28.10 -5.64 -0.29
N LEU A 153 -27.34 -4.57 -0.49
CA LEU A 153 -27.87 -3.23 -0.74
C LEU A 153 -28.36 -3.09 -2.17
N LYS A 154 -29.28 -2.15 -2.39
CA LYS A 154 -29.71 -1.77 -3.75
C LYS A 154 -28.62 -0.91 -4.39
N ALA A 155 -28.34 -1.15 -5.66
CA ALA A 155 -27.44 -0.31 -6.44
C ALA A 155 -27.95 1.14 -6.62
N ASP A 156 -27.04 2.05 -6.98
CA ASP A 156 -27.31 3.49 -7.24
C ASP A 156 -28.17 4.17 -6.13
N THR A 157 -28.03 3.70 -4.88
CA THR A 157 -28.87 4.10 -3.73
C THR A 157 -28.00 4.67 -2.60
N THR A 158 -28.39 5.84 -2.08
CA THR A 158 -27.78 6.44 -0.90
C THR A 158 -28.32 5.80 0.37
N TYR A 159 -27.42 5.38 1.25
CA TYR A 159 -27.72 4.87 2.60
C TYR A 159 -27.07 5.77 3.64
N TYR A 160 -27.69 5.87 4.80
CA TYR A 160 -27.22 6.65 5.94
C TYR A 160 -26.74 5.72 7.04
N TYR A 161 -25.70 6.11 7.78
CA TYR A 161 -25.12 5.28 8.82
C TYR A 161 -24.54 6.11 9.99
N GLN A 162 -24.44 5.49 11.15
CA GLN A 162 -23.76 6.03 12.32
C GLN A 162 -22.92 4.92 12.99
N ILE A 163 -21.64 5.20 13.20
CA ILE A 163 -20.76 4.34 13.98
C ILE A 163 -21.08 4.52 15.46
N SER A 164 -21.35 3.41 16.15
CA SER A 164 -21.81 3.41 17.54
C SER A 164 -20.65 3.72 18.51
N ALA A 165 -20.92 4.50 19.56
CA ALA A 165 -19.96 4.74 20.63
C ALA A 165 -19.65 3.44 21.40
N ALA A 166 -18.38 3.15 21.65
CA ALA A 166 -17.92 2.02 22.45
C ALA A 166 -16.57 2.32 23.12
N ASN A 167 -16.33 1.78 24.32
CA ASN A 167 -15.12 2.00 25.13
C ASN A 167 -14.49 3.42 25.05
N GLY A 168 -15.29 4.44 25.39
CA GLY A 168 -14.83 5.83 25.45
C GLY A 168 -14.78 6.59 24.12
N THR A 169 -15.00 5.94 22.98
CA THR A 169 -15.20 6.66 21.71
C THR A 169 -16.48 7.50 21.73
N THR A 170 -16.53 8.51 20.87
CA THR A 170 -17.76 9.25 20.57
C THR A 170 -18.44 8.59 19.37
N ALA A 171 -19.77 8.55 19.32
CA ALA A 171 -20.50 8.10 18.14
C ALA A 171 -20.25 9.07 16.99
N SER A 172 -20.19 8.59 15.75
CA SER A 172 -20.06 9.49 14.59
C SER A 172 -21.31 10.38 14.45
N ASP A 173 -21.20 11.44 13.67
CA ASP A 173 -22.40 12.04 13.07
C ASP A 173 -23.12 11.01 12.16
N VAL A 174 -24.34 11.32 11.74
CA VAL A 174 -25.02 10.49 10.71
C VAL A 174 -24.38 10.81 9.36
N LEU A 175 -23.55 9.87 8.90
CA LEU A 175 -22.84 9.90 7.63
C LEU A 175 -23.69 9.22 6.55
N SER A 176 -23.23 9.26 5.30
CA SER A 176 -23.90 8.60 4.18
C SER A 176 -22.91 8.13 3.12
N PHE A 177 -23.26 7.06 2.41
CA PHE A 177 -22.56 6.60 1.22
C PHE A 177 -23.57 6.29 0.12
N THR A 178 -23.11 6.25 -1.13
CA THR A 178 -23.90 5.73 -2.26
C THR A 178 -23.25 4.47 -2.81
N THR A 179 -24.05 3.41 -2.95
CA THR A 179 -23.61 2.11 -3.50
C THR A 179 -23.19 2.22 -4.96
N ALA A 180 -22.38 1.27 -5.45
CA ALA A 180 -22.09 1.12 -6.86
C ALA A 180 -23.37 1.01 -7.72
N ARG A 181 -23.28 1.37 -9.01
CA ARG A 181 -24.36 1.19 -9.99
C ARG A 181 -24.44 -0.25 -10.47
N ASP A 182 -25.65 -0.69 -10.82
CA ASP A 182 -25.91 -2.02 -11.39
C ASP A 182 -25.02 -2.28 -12.61
N VAL A 183 -24.49 -3.50 -12.72
CA VAL A 183 -23.64 -3.94 -13.84
C VAL A 183 -24.40 -3.81 -15.16
N GLY A 184 -23.94 -2.90 -16.03
CA GLY A 184 -24.63 -2.50 -17.27
C GLY A 184 -25.37 -1.17 -17.21
N ASP A 185 -25.33 -0.41 -16.11
CA ASP A 185 -25.83 0.96 -16.09
C ASP A 185 -24.92 1.88 -16.92
N SER A 186 -25.48 2.40 -18.02
CA SER A 186 -24.78 3.22 -19.01
C SER A 186 -24.85 4.73 -18.77
N LYS A 187 -25.35 5.20 -17.62
CA LYS A 187 -25.32 6.62 -17.24
C LYS A 187 -23.87 7.08 -17.08
N GLU A 188 -23.59 8.32 -17.50
CA GLU A 188 -22.28 8.95 -17.28
C GLU A 188 -21.89 8.95 -15.78
N PHE A 189 -20.60 8.73 -15.50
CA PHE A 189 -20.00 8.93 -14.18
C PHE A 189 -18.54 9.38 -14.29
N THR A 190 -18.03 9.95 -13.19
CA THR A 190 -16.66 10.44 -13.07
C THR A 190 -15.98 9.82 -11.87
N ILE A 191 -14.69 9.53 -11.97
CA ILE A 191 -13.83 9.06 -10.86
C ILE A 191 -12.57 9.90 -10.77
N ALA A 192 -11.97 9.92 -9.58
CA ALA A 192 -10.58 10.36 -9.39
C ALA A 192 -9.65 9.14 -9.45
N VAL A 193 -8.55 9.24 -10.19
CA VAL A 193 -7.44 8.28 -10.14
C VAL A 193 -6.17 9.04 -9.80
N LEU A 194 -5.47 8.59 -8.78
CA LEU A 194 -4.25 9.17 -8.25
C LEU A 194 -3.28 8.06 -7.85
N ASN A 195 -2.00 8.36 -7.78
CA ASN A 195 -0.96 7.47 -7.28
C ASN A 195 0.12 8.37 -6.66
N ASP A 196 0.95 7.85 -5.75
CA ASP A 196 2.17 8.53 -5.31
C ASP A 196 1.85 9.89 -4.64
N MET A 197 0.87 9.87 -3.73
CA MET A 197 0.28 11.09 -3.18
C MET A 197 1.10 11.67 -2.04
N GLY A 198 1.47 10.87 -1.03
CA GLY A 198 1.92 11.40 0.24
C GLY A 198 1.05 12.57 0.71
N TYR A 199 1.66 13.58 1.33
CA TYR A 199 0.95 14.81 1.74
C TYR A 199 1.77 16.10 1.60
N THR A 200 3.08 16.00 1.40
CA THR A 200 4.01 17.16 1.40
C THR A 200 3.70 18.18 0.30
N ASN A 201 3.56 17.71 -0.94
CA ASN A 201 3.27 18.54 -2.11
C ASN A 201 1.81 18.41 -2.59
N ALA A 202 1.06 17.46 -2.05
CA ALA A 202 -0.29 17.11 -2.49
C ALA A 202 -1.42 18.07 -2.06
N GLY A 203 -1.13 19.18 -1.36
CA GLY A 203 -2.15 20.14 -0.90
C GLY A 203 -3.09 20.66 -2.00
N GLY A 204 -2.53 20.94 -3.18
CA GLY A 204 -3.30 21.30 -4.37
C GLY A 204 -4.16 20.14 -4.90
N THR A 205 -3.56 18.95 -5.02
CA THR A 205 -4.21 17.73 -5.48
C THR A 205 -5.39 17.35 -4.58
N PHE A 206 -5.21 17.36 -3.26
CA PHE A 206 -6.25 17.11 -2.26
C PHE A 206 -7.44 18.08 -2.39
N LYS A 207 -7.18 19.38 -2.55
CA LYS A 207 -8.20 20.40 -2.77
C LYS A 207 -9.07 20.07 -4.00
N TYR A 208 -8.45 19.72 -5.13
CA TYR A 208 -9.17 19.48 -6.38
C TYR A 208 -9.81 18.08 -6.47
N ILE A 209 -9.28 17.08 -5.74
CA ILE A 209 -9.99 15.82 -5.49
C ILE A 209 -11.23 16.09 -4.64
N SER A 210 -11.12 16.85 -3.54
CA SER A 210 -12.25 17.20 -2.68
C SER A 210 -13.35 17.94 -3.46
N GLN A 211 -12.99 18.91 -4.30
CA GLN A 211 -13.94 19.56 -5.20
C GLN A 211 -14.61 18.56 -6.17
N LEU A 212 -13.88 17.57 -6.69
CA LEU A 212 -14.45 16.56 -7.57
C LEU A 212 -15.41 15.61 -6.81
N VAL A 213 -15.19 15.38 -5.52
CA VAL A 213 -16.15 14.69 -4.63
C VAL A 213 -17.44 15.51 -4.49
N ASP A 214 -17.32 16.81 -4.17
CA ASP A 214 -18.46 17.73 -4.08
C ASP A 214 -19.24 17.83 -5.40
N ASP A 215 -18.54 17.75 -6.54
CA ASP A 215 -19.12 17.73 -7.90
C ASP A 215 -19.77 16.38 -8.27
N GLY A 216 -19.69 15.36 -7.40
CA GLY A 216 -20.35 14.06 -7.57
C GLY A 216 -19.48 12.95 -8.16
N ALA A 217 -18.20 12.87 -7.80
CA ALA A 217 -17.37 11.69 -8.08
C ALA A 217 -18.02 10.41 -7.54
N ALA A 218 -17.94 9.32 -8.32
CA ALA A 218 -18.45 8.02 -7.92
C ALA A 218 -17.56 7.35 -6.85
N PHE A 219 -16.24 7.42 -7.05
CA PHE A 219 -15.21 6.93 -6.14
C PHE A 219 -13.85 7.55 -6.50
N ALA A 220 -12.88 7.38 -5.60
CA ALA A 220 -11.46 7.62 -5.87
C ALA A 220 -10.70 6.29 -5.90
N TRP A 221 -9.66 6.18 -6.72
CA TRP A 221 -8.82 4.99 -6.86
C TRP A 221 -7.34 5.37 -6.75
N HIS A 222 -6.66 4.88 -5.71
CA HIS A 222 -5.27 5.18 -5.40
C HIS A 222 -4.36 4.01 -5.77
N GLY A 223 -3.44 4.20 -6.73
CA GLY A 223 -2.54 3.15 -7.23
C GLY A 223 -1.18 3.08 -6.54
N GLY A 224 -1.18 2.87 -5.23
CA GLY A 224 0.04 2.69 -4.44
C GLY A 224 0.79 3.99 -4.13
N ASP A 225 1.77 3.84 -3.24
CA ASP A 225 2.60 4.88 -2.65
C ASP A 225 1.75 5.98 -2.01
N ILE A 226 1.07 5.56 -0.96
CA ILE A 226 -0.09 6.26 -0.42
C ILE A 226 0.35 7.37 0.51
N SER A 227 1.15 7.03 1.53
CA SER A 227 1.48 7.94 2.63
C SER A 227 2.94 8.41 2.67
N TYR A 228 3.87 7.68 2.06
CA TYR A 228 5.33 7.85 2.24
C TYR A 228 5.68 7.93 3.73
N ALA A 229 5.30 6.87 4.44
CA ALA A 229 5.49 6.75 5.89
C ALA A 229 6.93 6.39 6.26
N ASP A 230 7.61 5.67 5.37
CA ASP A 230 9.02 5.27 5.39
C ASP A 230 10.00 6.40 5.02
N ASP A 231 9.48 7.58 4.68
CA ASP A 231 10.28 8.77 4.40
C ASP A 231 10.55 9.61 5.67
N TRP A 232 11.82 9.91 5.93
CA TRP A 232 12.26 10.30 7.30
C TRP A 232 11.96 11.75 7.67
N TYR A 233 11.73 12.57 6.64
CA TYR A 233 11.28 13.95 6.71
C TYR A 233 9.74 14.07 6.71
N SER A 234 9.03 12.97 6.42
CA SER A 234 7.58 12.89 6.51
C SER A 234 7.18 13.10 7.98
N GLY A 235 6.37 14.14 8.24
CA GLY A 235 5.82 14.47 9.56
C GLY A 235 6.68 15.42 10.40
N ILE A 236 7.93 15.64 10.01
CA ILE A 236 8.92 16.52 10.64
C ILE A 236 9.32 17.59 9.62
N LEU A 237 8.36 18.44 9.22
CA LEU A 237 8.60 19.44 8.19
C LEU A 237 9.21 20.74 8.76
N PRO A 238 10.25 21.28 8.08
CA PRO A 238 10.79 22.62 8.30
C PRO A 238 9.73 23.72 8.22
N CYS A 239 9.76 24.67 9.16
CA CYS A 239 8.93 25.87 9.14
C CYS A 239 9.76 27.06 9.66
N ALA A 240 9.73 28.19 8.95
CA ALA A 240 10.49 29.39 9.33
C ALA A 240 9.63 30.39 10.14
N ASP A 241 10.25 31.09 11.10
CA ASP A 241 9.59 31.94 12.10
C ASP A 241 8.76 33.13 11.54
N GLU A 242 8.86 33.43 10.25
CA GLU A 242 8.09 34.50 9.59
C GLU A 242 6.66 34.06 9.19
N TRP A 243 6.31 32.76 9.34
CA TRP A 243 5.00 32.22 8.98
C TRP A 243 4.01 32.15 10.17
N PRO A 244 2.84 32.82 10.10
CA PRO A 244 1.91 32.92 11.23
C PRO A 244 0.96 31.73 11.43
N LEU A 245 1.04 30.69 10.57
CA LEU A 245 0.18 29.49 10.60
C LEU A 245 0.95 28.28 10.07
N CYS A 246 1.29 27.32 10.93
CA CYS A 246 1.77 26.00 10.50
C CYS A 246 0.69 24.95 10.73
N TYR A 247 -0.26 24.91 9.79
CA TYR A 247 -1.33 23.93 9.62
C TYR A 247 -1.87 24.11 8.19
N ASN A 248 -2.15 23.01 7.48
CA ASN A 248 -2.60 22.98 6.06
C ASN A 248 -1.53 23.22 4.96
N GLY A 249 -0.37 22.55 5.08
CA GLY A 249 0.43 22.09 3.92
C GLY A 249 1.52 22.99 3.32
N THR A 250 2.48 22.33 2.66
CA THR A 250 3.48 22.85 1.68
C THR A 250 4.59 23.79 2.18
N SER A 251 5.71 23.21 2.62
CA SER A 251 7.08 23.72 2.38
C SER A 251 8.02 22.55 2.17
N THR A 252 8.92 22.62 1.17
CA THR A 252 9.86 21.55 0.80
C THR A 252 11.32 21.83 1.18
N GLU A 253 11.63 23.02 1.71
CA GLU A 253 13.00 23.40 2.06
C GLU A 253 13.31 23.16 3.54
N LEU A 254 14.40 22.42 3.84
CA LEU A 254 15.04 22.39 5.17
C LEU A 254 15.30 23.82 5.71
N PRO A 255 15.33 24.05 7.04
CA PRO A 255 15.36 25.41 7.56
C PRO A 255 16.65 26.14 7.17
N GLY A 256 16.52 26.98 6.14
CA GLY A 256 17.54 27.89 5.63
C GLY A 256 18.46 27.32 4.54
N PRO A 257 18.91 28.17 3.59
CA PRO A 257 20.19 27.92 2.94
C PRO A 257 21.30 27.94 4.00
N ALA A 258 22.42 27.27 3.73
CA ALA A 258 23.54 27.23 4.67
C ALA A 258 23.90 28.63 5.24
N PRO A 259 24.04 28.79 6.57
CA PRO A 259 24.26 27.73 7.56
C PRO A 259 23.00 27.26 8.31
N VAL A 260 22.96 25.95 8.56
CA VAL A 260 22.07 25.30 9.53
C VAL A 260 22.20 25.96 10.92
N PRO A 261 21.10 26.22 11.67
CA PRO A 261 21.18 26.88 12.97
C PRO A 261 22.11 26.14 13.96
N PRO A 262 22.97 26.84 14.73
CA PRO A 262 24.02 26.23 15.54
C PRO A 262 23.56 25.16 16.55
N GLU A 263 22.34 25.27 17.04
CA GLU A 263 21.68 24.31 17.93
C GLU A 263 21.57 22.91 17.30
N TYR A 264 21.28 22.81 16.00
CA TYR A 264 21.28 21.55 15.24
C TYR A 264 22.70 21.03 14.92
N LEU A 265 23.76 21.69 15.42
CA LEU A 265 25.15 21.26 15.31
C LEU A 265 25.77 20.89 16.67
N VAL A 266 25.00 20.98 17.77
CA VAL A 266 25.44 20.57 19.11
C VAL A 266 25.15 19.08 19.29
N PRO A 267 26.16 18.21 19.52
CA PRO A 267 25.91 16.82 19.89
C PRO A 267 25.14 16.73 21.20
N LEU A 268 24.30 15.70 21.35
CA LEU A 268 23.60 15.48 22.60
C LEU A 268 24.60 15.22 23.76
N PRO A 269 24.31 15.71 24.97
CA PRO A 269 25.07 15.40 26.18
C PRO A 269 25.33 13.90 26.38
N ASP A 270 26.53 13.54 26.87
CA ASP A 270 26.90 12.15 27.19
C ASP A 270 25.82 11.44 28.02
N GLY A 271 25.15 10.45 27.41
CA GLY A 271 24.08 9.66 28.03
C GLY A 271 22.65 10.09 27.70
N GLU A 272 22.44 11.17 26.96
CA GLU A 272 21.15 11.52 26.34
C GLU A 272 21.05 10.77 25.00
N ILE A 273 20.04 9.91 24.86
CA ILE A 273 19.86 9.05 23.67
C ILE A 273 19.33 9.92 22.51
N ALA A 274 19.81 9.68 21.29
CA ALA A 274 19.35 10.35 20.08
C ALA A 274 17.82 10.27 19.93
N ASN A 275 17.17 11.42 19.75
CA ASN A 275 15.74 11.56 20.05
C ASN A 275 14.92 12.32 19.01
N GLN A 276 15.50 12.65 17.86
CA GLN A 276 14.90 13.56 16.88
C GLN A 276 15.26 13.14 15.46
N GLY A 277 14.26 13.08 14.57
CA GLY A 277 14.46 13.12 13.11
C GLY A 277 14.95 14.49 12.61
N GLY A 278 15.86 15.13 13.34
CA GLY A 278 16.56 16.31 12.84
C GLY A 278 17.66 15.92 11.86
N PRO A 279 18.38 16.89 11.28
CA PRO A 279 19.46 16.64 10.30
C PRO A 279 20.70 15.91 10.87
N GLN A 280 20.64 15.39 12.11
CA GLN A 280 21.62 14.47 12.71
C GLN A 280 21.12 13.02 12.87
N GLY A 281 19.87 12.74 12.48
CA GLY A 281 19.27 11.41 12.39
C GLY A 281 18.53 10.90 13.63
N GLY A 282 17.57 10.01 13.37
CA GLY A 282 16.70 9.34 14.34
C GLY A 282 15.98 8.15 13.69
N ASP A 283 15.33 7.31 14.49
CA ASP A 283 14.75 6.07 13.99
C ASP A 283 13.45 6.26 13.20
N MET A 284 13.45 5.79 11.96
CA MET A 284 12.25 5.74 11.11
C MET A 284 11.11 5.01 11.80
N SER A 285 11.43 3.94 12.52
CA SER A 285 10.44 3.04 13.08
C SER A 285 9.51 3.71 14.09
N VAL A 286 9.88 4.88 14.61
CA VAL A 286 9.03 5.68 15.52
C VAL A 286 8.19 6.75 14.80
N LEU A 287 8.52 7.08 13.55
CA LEU A 287 7.79 8.06 12.71
C LEU A 287 6.70 7.38 11.87
N TYR A 288 7.03 6.24 11.28
CA TYR A 288 6.26 5.53 10.25
C TYR A 288 4.76 5.44 10.54
N GLU A 289 4.39 4.89 11.71
CA GLU A 289 2.99 4.73 12.12
C GLU A 289 2.22 6.04 12.26
N SER A 290 2.94 7.10 12.61
CA SER A 290 2.37 8.42 12.85
C SER A 290 2.22 9.23 11.57
N ASN A 291 3.02 8.92 10.54
CA ASN A 291 2.86 9.44 9.18
C ASN A 291 1.64 8.81 8.49
N TRP A 292 1.43 7.50 8.67
CA TRP A 292 0.18 6.83 8.31
C TRP A 292 -1.04 7.43 9.03
N ASP A 293 -0.93 7.70 10.33
CA ASP A 293 -2.02 8.32 11.09
C ASP A 293 -2.33 9.74 10.63
N LEU A 294 -1.31 10.53 10.30
CA LEU A 294 -1.45 11.89 9.78
C LEU A 294 -2.11 11.91 8.39
N TRP A 295 -1.58 11.13 7.44
CA TRP A 295 -2.09 11.08 6.07
C TRP A 295 -3.56 10.67 6.02
N GLN A 296 -3.94 9.62 6.75
CA GLN A 296 -5.32 9.15 6.75
C GLN A 296 -6.28 10.15 7.44
N GLN A 297 -5.83 10.84 8.49
CA GLN A 297 -6.63 11.88 9.12
C GLN A 297 -6.86 13.08 8.21
N TRP A 298 -5.83 13.50 7.47
CA TRP A 298 -5.92 14.52 6.44
C TRP A 298 -6.93 14.13 5.34
N MET A 299 -6.88 12.88 4.89
CA MET A 299 -7.72 12.34 3.82
C MET A 299 -9.18 12.02 4.23
N ASN A 300 -9.53 12.09 5.53
CA ASN A 300 -10.87 11.78 6.04
C ASN A 300 -12.02 12.47 5.27
N ASN A 301 -11.82 13.72 4.84
CA ASN A 301 -12.84 14.48 4.09
C ASN A 301 -13.20 13.83 2.74
N VAL A 302 -12.30 13.02 2.18
CA VAL A 302 -12.52 12.25 0.95
C VAL A 302 -12.97 10.82 1.30
N THR A 303 -12.22 10.12 2.18
CA THR A 303 -12.41 8.68 2.46
C THR A 303 -13.69 8.35 3.20
N SER A 304 -14.28 9.30 3.94
CA SER A 304 -15.57 9.14 4.62
C SER A 304 -16.78 9.57 3.78
N ALA A 305 -16.54 10.30 2.68
CA ALA A 305 -17.58 10.85 1.81
C ALA A 305 -17.89 9.95 0.59
N ILE A 306 -16.85 9.36 0.00
CA ILE A 306 -16.96 8.42 -1.13
C ILE A 306 -16.06 7.20 -0.93
N PRO A 307 -16.34 6.08 -1.61
CA PRO A 307 -15.45 4.94 -1.64
C PRO A 307 -14.07 5.33 -2.18
N TYR A 308 -13.03 4.90 -1.46
CA TYR A 308 -11.64 5.22 -1.74
C TYR A 308 -10.87 3.92 -1.91
N MET A 309 -10.88 3.39 -3.13
CA MET A 309 -10.27 2.10 -3.46
C MET A 309 -8.74 2.26 -3.51
N THR A 310 -7.97 1.35 -2.94
CA THR A 310 -6.49 1.41 -2.93
C THR A 310 -5.87 0.11 -3.40
N LEU A 311 -4.64 0.15 -3.91
CA LEU A 311 -3.76 -1.01 -4.09
C LEU A 311 -2.36 -0.64 -3.55
N PRO A 312 -1.48 -1.60 -3.25
CA PRO A 312 -0.16 -1.30 -2.69
C PRO A 312 0.84 -0.82 -3.76
N GLY A 313 1.71 0.11 -3.37
CA GLY A 313 2.96 0.45 -4.04
C GLY A 313 4.16 0.01 -3.21
N ASN A 314 5.38 0.41 -3.62
CA ASN A 314 6.59 -0.05 -2.94
C ASN A 314 6.80 0.59 -1.56
N HIS A 315 6.36 1.83 -1.33
CA HIS A 315 6.40 2.48 0.00
C HIS A 315 5.41 1.87 1.01
N GLU A 316 4.49 1.01 0.57
CA GLU A 316 3.69 0.18 1.47
C GLU A 316 4.42 -1.07 1.97
N ALA A 317 5.52 -1.51 1.34
CA ALA A 317 6.15 -2.80 1.61
C ALA A 317 6.78 -2.87 2.99
N THR A 318 7.50 -1.82 3.40
CA THR A 318 8.38 -1.83 4.59
C THR A 318 8.68 -0.41 5.09
N CYS A 319 9.30 -0.27 6.27
CA CYS A 319 9.65 1.01 6.90
C CYS A 319 10.87 1.70 6.26
N SER A 320 11.30 1.25 5.08
CA SER A 320 12.66 1.39 4.59
C SER A 320 12.76 0.96 3.12
N GLU A 321 11.76 1.28 2.28
CA GLU A 321 11.94 1.14 0.84
C GLU A 321 12.86 2.27 0.33
N PHE A 322 13.68 1.95 -0.67
CA PHE A 322 14.71 2.82 -1.22
C PHE A 322 14.77 2.70 -2.75
N ASP A 323 13.81 3.30 -3.46
CA ASP A 323 13.91 3.50 -4.92
C ASP A 323 14.83 4.71 -5.26
N GLY A 324 16.07 4.70 -4.74
CA GLY A 324 17.06 5.74 -5.04
C GLY A 324 18.46 5.51 -4.43
N PRO A 325 19.56 5.78 -5.18
CA PRO A 325 20.91 5.55 -4.68
C PRO A 325 21.32 6.58 -3.62
N GLY A 326 21.78 6.09 -2.46
CA GLY A 326 22.42 6.91 -1.42
C GLY A 326 21.52 7.29 -0.23
N ASN A 327 20.27 6.82 -0.21
CA ASN A 327 19.40 6.95 0.95
C ASN A 327 19.89 6.02 2.08
N ILE A 328 20.52 6.60 3.10
CA ILE A 328 20.97 5.87 4.30
C ILE A 328 19.78 5.71 5.24
N LEU A 329 19.51 4.49 5.71
CA LEU A 329 18.52 4.24 6.76
C LEU A 329 18.87 5.08 8.01
N THR A 330 18.07 6.12 8.26
CA THR A 330 18.29 7.09 9.35
C THR A 330 18.25 6.44 10.74
N ALA A 331 17.68 5.23 10.83
CA ALA A 331 17.61 4.36 12.00
C ALA A 331 18.94 3.96 12.67
N TYR A 332 20.09 4.23 12.04
CA TYR A 332 21.41 3.91 12.60
C TYR A 332 22.31 5.13 12.86
N LEU A 333 21.78 6.35 12.81
CA LEU A 333 22.52 7.57 13.12
C LEU A 333 22.40 7.97 14.60
N ASN A 334 23.55 8.16 15.26
CA ASN A 334 23.63 8.73 16.60
C ASN A 334 24.62 9.90 16.61
N SER A 335 24.13 11.14 16.73
CA SER A 335 24.98 12.34 16.84
C SER A 335 25.94 12.53 15.65
N ASN A 336 25.48 12.29 14.42
CA ASN A 336 26.30 12.20 13.20
C ASN A 336 27.44 11.14 13.24
N ILE A 337 27.47 10.28 14.25
CA ILE A 337 28.33 9.11 14.31
C ILE A 337 27.46 7.90 13.98
N THR A 338 27.79 7.23 12.89
CA THR A 338 27.15 5.99 12.48
C THR A 338 27.37 4.90 13.52
N ASN A 339 26.28 4.34 14.07
CA ASN A 339 26.35 3.13 14.90
C ASN A 339 26.46 1.87 14.01
N GLY A 340 27.33 1.96 13.00
CA GLY A 340 27.25 1.20 11.75
C GLY A 340 26.44 1.95 10.70
N THR A 341 27.11 2.46 9.66
CA THR A 341 26.52 2.37 8.32
C THR A 341 26.44 0.88 8.03
N ALA A 342 25.26 0.30 8.20
CA ALA A 342 24.81 -0.66 7.23
C ALA A 342 24.70 0.12 5.90
N PRO A 343 25.58 -0.07 4.89
CA PRO A 343 25.15 0.17 3.51
C PRO A 343 23.85 -0.60 3.24
N GLU A 344 23.13 -0.24 2.19
CA GLU A 344 21.94 -0.96 1.69
C GLU A 344 22.11 -2.50 1.71
N ALA A 345 23.31 -2.97 1.35
CA ALA A 345 23.73 -4.39 1.35
C ALA A 345 23.77 -5.09 2.73
N ASP A 346 23.71 -4.35 3.84
CA ASP A 346 23.69 -4.87 5.21
C ASP A 346 22.27 -4.77 5.83
N LEU A 347 21.28 -4.25 5.08
CA LEU A 347 19.88 -4.21 5.50
C LEU A 347 19.17 -5.52 5.16
N THR A 348 18.29 -5.95 6.07
CA THR A 348 17.60 -7.23 6.01
C THR A 348 16.11 -7.04 6.23
N TYR A 349 15.30 -8.06 5.99
CA TYR A 349 13.88 -8.07 6.36
C TYR A 349 13.65 -7.71 7.85
N TYR A 350 14.65 -7.97 8.69
CA TYR A 350 14.59 -7.74 10.14
C TYR A 350 15.04 -6.34 10.58
N SER A 351 15.48 -5.51 9.63
CA SER A 351 15.83 -4.10 9.84
C SER A 351 14.61 -3.21 10.14
N CYS A 352 13.39 -3.66 9.82
CA CYS A 352 12.13 -3.00 10.22
C CYS A 352 11.39 -3.83 11.28
N PRO A 353 10.62 -3.19 12.20
CA PRO A 353 9.74 -3.91 13.11
C PRO A 353 8.72 -4.78 12.36
N PRO A 354 8.20 -5.87 12.98
CA PRO A 354 7.16 -6.70 12.37
C PRO A 354 5.94 -5.92 11.87
N SER A 355 5.61 -4.84 12.56
CA SER A 355 4.51 -3.93 12.26
C SER A 355 4.68 -3.10 10.98
N GLN A 356 5.90 -3.01 10.46
CA GLN A 356 6.29 -2.08 9.40
C GLN A 356 7.13 -2.81 8.34
N ARG A 357 6.81 -4.07 8.07
CA ARG A 357 7.36 -4.87 6.97
C ARG A 357 6.29 -5.79 6.40
N ASN A 358 6.55 -6.40 5.24
CA ASN A 358 5.62 -7.32 4.58
C ASN A 358 4.21 -6.73 4.41
N PHE A 359 4.11 -5.45 4.03
CA PHE A 359 2.85 -4.72 3.81
C PHE A 359 1.91 -4.64 5.03
N THR A 360 2.40 -4.89 6.26
CA THR A 360 1.56 -5.02 7.46
C THR A 360 0.68 -3.78 7.71
N ALA A 361 1.26 -2.58 7.74
CA ALA A 361 0.49 -1.35 7.95
C ALA A 361 -0.57 -1.13 6.85
N TYR A 362 -0.23 -1.38 5.58
CA TYR A 362 -1.18 -1.28 4.47
C TYR A 362 -2.35 -2.27 4.57
N GLN A 363 -2.06 -3.53 4.90
CA GLN A 363 -3.08 -4.58 5.02
C GLN A 363 -4.08 -4.31 6.16
N HIS A 364 -3.65 -3.64 7.23
CA HIS A 364 -4.50 -3.32 8.37
C HIS A 364 -5.20 -1.96 8.29
N ARG A 365 -4.61 -0.96 7.62
CA ARG A 365 -5.14 0.42 7.53
C ARG A 365 -6.21 0.61 6.43
N PHE A 366 -6.37 -0.36 5.55
CA PHE A 366 -7.41 -0.36 4.52
C PHE A 366 -8.19 -1.66 4.53
N ARG A 367 -9.38 -1.66 3.92
CA ARG A 367 -10.12 -2.89 3.60
C ARG A 367 -10.65 -2.85 2.19
N MET A 368 -10.13 -3.70 1.32
CA MET A 368 -10.53 -3.87 -0.08
C MET A 368 -11.24 -5.21 -0.29
N PRO A 369 -12.01 -5.40 -1.38
CA PRO A 369 -12.85 -6.58 -1.58
C PRO A 369 -12.11 -7.84 -2.10
N GLY A 370 -10.84 -8.06 -1.72
CA GLY A 370 -10.04 -9.20 -2.21
C GLY A 370 -10.73 -10.53 -1.97
N SER A 371 -10.96 -10.88 -0.70
CA SER A 371 -11.61 -12.13 -0.31
C SER A 371 -13.05 -12.26 -0.87
N GLU A 372 -13.78 -11.15 -1.05
CA GLU A 372 -15.12 -11.14 -1.65
C GLU A 372 -15.13 -11.38 -3.17
N THR A 373 -14.06 -10.99 -3.88
CA THR A 373 -13.96 -11.08 -5.35
C THR A 373 -13.12 -12.29 -5.80
N GLY A 374 -12.49 -12.98 -4.86
CA GLY A 374 -11.61 -14.13 -5.11
C GLY A 374 -10.15 -13.76 -5.36
N GLY A 375 -9.77 -12.53 -5.01
CA GLY A 375 -8.40 -12.09 -4.80
C GLY A 375 -7.91 -12.41 -3.38
N VAL A 376 -7.01 -11.59 -2.83
CA VAL A 376 -6.42 -11.77 -1.48
C VAL A 376 -6.30 -10.43 -0.77
N GLY A 377 -6.86 -10.32 0.44
CA GLY A 377 -6.76 -9.14 1.31
C GLY A 377 -6.96 -7.81 0.58
N ASN A 378 -5.95 -6.94 0.69
CA ASN A 378 -5.87 -5.68 -0.04
C ASN A 378 -4.99 -5.74 -1.31
N MET A 379 -4.31 -6.86 -1.55
CA MET A 379 -3.22 -6.94 -2.55
C MET A 379 -3.75 -6.96 -4.00
N TRP A 380 -4.82 -7.72 -4.28
CA TRP A 380 -5.52 -7.68 -5.56
C TRP A 380 -7.00 -8.03 -5.43
N TYR A 381 -7.82 -7.39 -6.25
CA TYR A 381 -9.28 -7.51 -6.27
C TYR A 381 -9.87 -6.90 -7.54
N SER A 382 -11.15 -7.13 -7.78
CA SER A 382 -11.91 -6.49 -8.87
C SER A 382 -13.22 -5.90 -8.37
N PHE A 383 -13.83 -4.98 -9.12
CA PHE A 383 -15.17 -4.49 -8.85
C PHE A 383 -15.82 -3.89 -10.10
N ASP A 384 -17.15 -3.94 -10.16
CA ASP A 384 -17.93 -3.29 -11.22
C ASP A 384 -18.51 -1.96 -10.73
N TYR A 385 -18.57 -0.97 -11.62
CA TYR A 385 -19.41 0.22 -11.44
C TYR A 385 -20.08 0.56 -12.77
N GLY A 386 -21.38 0.28 -12.87
CA GLY A 386 -22.16 0.55 -14.08
C GLY A 386 -21.61 -0.20 -15.30
N MET A 387 -21.17 0.57 -16.31
CA MET A 387 -20.62 0.08 -17.58
C MET A 387 -19.10 -0.22 -17.57
N ALA A 388 -18.44 -0.21 -16.42
CA ALA A 388 -17.01 -0.47 -16.32
C ALA A 388 -16.68 -1.51 -15.24
N HIS A 389 -15.70 -2.34 -15.57
CA HIS A 389 -15.08 -3.34 -14.70
C HIS A 389 -13.65 -2.88 -14.38
N PHE A 390 -13.32 -2.84 -13.10
CA PHE A 390 -12.06 -2.33 -12.55
C PHE A 390 -11.29 -3.46 -11.87
N ILE A 391 -9.99 -3.54 -12.11
CA ILE A 391 -9.12 -4.56 -11.51
C ILE A 391 -7.90 -3.89 -10.90
N ALA A 392 -7.72 -4.07 -9.60
CA ALA A 392 -6.52 -3.72 -8.86
C ALA A 392 -5.63 -4.96 -8.74
N PHE A 393 -4.36 -4.84 -9.10
CA PHE A 393 -3.40 -5.93 -8.98
C PHE A 393 -2.02 -5.44 -8.50
N ASP A 394 -1.27 -6.36 -7.92
CA ASP A 394 -0.01 -6.16 -7.23
C ASP A 394 1.17 -6.28 -8.22
N SER A 395 1.94 -5.20 -8.33
CA SER A 395 3.17 -5.11 -9.14
C SER A 395 4.46 -5.28 -8.33
N GLU A 396 4.35 -5.45 -7.02
CA GLU A 396 5.46 -5.48 -6.06
C GLU A 396 5.83 -6.92 -5.71
N THR A 397 4.84 -7.80 -5.51
CA THR A 397 5.03 -9.25 -5.29
C THR A 397 4.03 -10.11 -6.09
N ASP A 398 3.97 -11.41 -5.80
CA ASP A 398 3.03 -12.38 -6.40
C ASP A 398 3.09 -12.58 -7.93
N PHE A 399 4.27 -12.42 -8.53
CA PHE A 399 4.63 -12.95 -9.86
C PHE A 399 6.12 -13.27 -9.98
N ALA A 400 6.51 -14.03 -11.01
CA ALA A 400 7.90 -14.41 -11.21
C ALA A 400 8.78 -13.21 -11.59
N ASN A 401 9.86 -12.98 -10.83
CA ASN A 401 10.74 -11.80 -10.93
C ASN A 401 10.04 -10.47 -10.56
N SER A 402 9.12 -10.52 -9.60
CA SER A 402 8.64 -9.35 -8.85
C SER A 402 9.79 -8.57 -8.19
N PRO A 403 9.64 -7.25 -7.96
CA PRO A 403 10.58 -6.46 -7.16
C PRO A 403 10.84 -7.10 -5.79
N SER A 404 9.81 -7.17 -4.93
CA SER A 404 9.88 -7.80 -3.63
C SER A 404 10.16 -9.29 -3.74
N SER A 405 11.17 -9.76 -3.00
CA SER A 405 11.56 -11.16 -2.96
C SER A 405 10.55 -11.96 -2.13
N PRO A 406 10.02 -13.09 -2.63
CA PRO A 406 9.57 -14.14 -1.72
C PRO A 406 10.82 -14.84 -1.17
N PHE A 407 10.89 -15.14 0.12
CA PHE A 407 12.02 -15.86 0.76
C PHE A 407 12.50 -17.15 0.04
N ALA A 408 11.63 -17.76 -0.77
CA ALA A 408 11.96 -18.89 -1.65
C ALA A 408 12.95 -18.54 -2.79
N ARG A 409 13.22 -17.25 -3.04
CA ARG A 409 14.21 -16.75 -4.01
C ARG A 409 15.61 -16.66 -3.39
N ASP A 410 15.68 -16.54 -2.07
CA ASP A 410 16.89 -16.18 -1.33
C ASP A 410 17.55 -17.40 -0.64
N VAL A 411 16.81 -18.51 -0.52
CA VAL A 411 17.34 -19.82 -0.06
C VAL A 411 18.26 -20.50 -1.07
N SER A 412 19.27 -21.22 -0.56
CA SER A 412 20.24 -21.95 -1.38
C SER A 412 20.37 -23.43 -0.98
N GLY A 413 20.66 -24.30 -1.97
CA GLY A 413 20.88 -25.73 -1.72
C GLY A 413 19.65 -26.44 -1.15
N ASP A 414 19.76 -26.95 0.09
CA ASP A 414 18.71 -27.68 0.82
C ASP A 414 17.99 -26.80 1.87
N GLU A 415 18.17 -25.47 1.82
CA GLU A 415 17.57 -24.52 2.77
C GLU A 415 16.06 -24.35 2.55
N LEU A 416 15.30 -24.34 3.65
CA LEU A 416 13.83 -24.16 3.61
C LEU A 416 13.39 -22.72 3.85
N LEU A 417 14.23 -21.92 4.53
CA LEU A 417 14.04 -20.50 4.84
C LEU A 417 15.40 -19.82 4.88
N PRO A 418 15.52 -18.55 4.46
CA PRO A 418 16.79 -17.82 4.47
C PRO A 418 17.24 -17.51 5.90
N LYS A 419 18.54 -17.28 6.06
CA LYS A 419 19.13 -16.65 7.25
C LYS A 419 18.85 -15.15 7.21
N GLU A 420 18.97 -14.49 8.37
CA GLU A 420 18.86 -13.02 8.50
C GLU A 420 19.66 -12.27 7.43
N ASN A 421 20.95 -12.58 7.30
CA ASN A 421 21.87 -11.96 6.34
C ASN A 421 21.73 -12.44 4.87
N GLU A 422 20.70 -13.23 4.57
CA GLU A 422 20.33 -13.67 3.22
C GLU A 422 19.03 -13.00 2.75
N THR A 423 18.29 -12.35 3.65
CA THR A 423 17.08 -11.56 3.32
C THR A 423 17.43 -10.13 2.95
N TYR A 424 16.58 -9.50 2.14
CA TYR A 424 16.59 -8.07 1.83
C TYR A 424 15.43 -7.34 2.53
N VAL A 425 15.56 -6.02 2.73
CA VAL A 425 14.61 -5.23 3.54
C VAL A 425 13.19 -5.14 2.95
N THR A 426 13.05 -5.33 1.63
CA THR A 426 11.77 -5.35 0.90
C THR A 426 11.31 -6.75 0.50
N ASP A 427 11.92 -7.80 1.06
CA ASP A 427 11.39 -9.16 0.96
C ASP A 427 9.95 -9.18 1.48
N ALA A 428 9.02 -9.63 0.65
CA ALA A 428 7.61 -9.61 0.97
C ALA A 428 6.83 -10.65 0.16
N GLY A 429 5.84 -11.23 0.83
CA GLY A 429 5.00 -12.27 0.26
C GLY A 429 5.74 -13.60 -0.01
N PRO A 430 5.17 -14.46 -0.87
CA PRO A 430 3.94 -14.21 -1.59
C PRO A 430 2.75 -14.18 -0.63
N PHE A 431 1.73 -13.38 -0.90
CA PHE A 431 0.45 -13.36 -0.19
C PHE A 431 -0.48 -14.45 -0.74
N GLY A 432 -0.42 -14.69 -2.05
CA GLY A 432 -1.24 -15.67 -2.76
C GLY A 432 -0.61 -17.06 -2.76
N PHE A 433 -1.42 -18.10 -2.99
CA PHE A 433 -0.85 -19.44 -3.19
C PHE A 433 0.06 -19.45 -4.42
N VAL A 434 1.25 -20.05 -4.30
CA VAL A 434 2.17 -20.24 -5.42
C VAL A 434 2.58 -21.70 -5.53
N GLY A 435 2.50 -22.26 -6.74
CA GLY A 435 3.02 -23.60 -7.03
C GLY A 435 4.53 -23.59 -7.33
N ASN A 436 4.91 -22.91 -8.42
CA ASN A 436 6.28 -22.70 -8.84
C ASN A 436 6.56 -21.20 -8.93
N TYR A 437 7.36 -20.66 -8.01
CA TYR A 437 7.67 -19.22 -7.94
C TYR A 437 8.42 -18.69 -9.18
N SER A 438 9.02 -19.55 -9.99
CA SER A 438 9.66 -19.16 -11.26
C SER A 438 8.69 -19.06 -12.45
N ASP A 439 7.40 -19.34 -12.27
CA ASP A 439 6.36 -19.26 -13.29
C ASP A 439 5.19 -18.39 -12.83
N SER A 440 5.01 -17.22 -13.44
CA SER A 440 3.91 -16.30 -13.09
C SER A 440 2.53 -16.96 -13.16
N LYS A 441 2.32 -17.98 -14.00
CA LYS A 441 1.01 -18.67 -14.11
C LYS A 441 0.69 -19.56 -12.90
N SER A 442 1.70 -19.89 -12.12
CA SER A 442 1.58 -20.69 -10.91
C SER A 442 1.20 -19.87 -9.67
N TYR A 443 1.13 -18.54 -9.75
CA TYR A 443 0.68 -17.65 -8.68
C TYR A 443 -0.84 -17.46 -8.68
N ALA A 444 -1.42 -17.37 -7.49
CA ALA A 444 -2.85 -17.12 -7.29
C ALA A 444 -3.30 -15.79 -7.91
N GLN A 445 -2.47 -14.74 -7.88
CA GLN A 445 -2.74 -13.48 -8.56
C GLN A 445 -3.01 -13.65 -10.07
N TYR A 446 -2.14 -14.37 -10.80
CA TYR A 446 -2.35 -14.61 -12.24
C TYR A 446 -3.63 -15.44 -12.49
N GLN A 447 -3.90 -16.42 -11.62
CA GLN A 447 -5.08 -17.29 -11.74
C GLN A 447 -6.38 -16.53 -11.43
N PHE A 448 -6.34 -15.60 -10.46
CA PHE A 448 -7.40 -14.63 -10.20
C PHE A 448 -7.65 -13.77 -11.46
N LEU A 449 -6.62 -13.07 -11.94
CA LEU A 449 -6.73 -12.20 -13.12
C LEU A 449 -7.30 -12.93 -14.33
N GLN A 450 -6.84 -14.16 -14.63
CA GLN A 450 -7.34 -14.95 -15.73
C GLN A 450 -8.83 -15.33 -15.56
N LYS A 451 -9.24 -15.72 -14.35
CA LYS A 451 -10.62 -16.12 -14.06
C LYS A 451 -11.57 -14.93 -14.07
N ASP A 452 -11.13 -13.81 -13.49
CA ASP A 452 -11.86 -12.56 -13.36
C ASP A 452 -12.11 -11.92 -14.74
N LEU A 453 -11.06 -11.69 -15.52
CA LEU A 453 -11.15 -11.21 -16.91
C LEU A 453 -12.01 -12.12 -17.81
N ALA A 454 -11.97 -13.43 -17.61
CA ALA A 454 -12.81 -14.38 -18.34
C ALA A 454 -14.30 -14.34 -17.95
N SER A 455 -14.64 -13.74 -16.81
CA SER A 455 -16.02 -13.62 -16.31
C SER A 455 -16.75 -12.37 -16.83
N VAL A 456 -16.02 -11.38 -17.35
CA VAL A 456 -16.56 -10.07 -17.74
C VAL A 456 -17.50 -10.17 -18.95
N ASP A 457 -18.78 -9.87 -18.72
CA ASP A 457 -19.76 -9.67 -19.78
C ASP A 457 -19.57 -8.29 -20.43
N ARG A 458 -18.77 -8.22 -21.50
CA ARG A 458 -18.51 -6.99 -22.27
C ARG A 458 -19.75 -6.34 -22.88
N CYS A 459 -20.91 -7.01 -22.85
CA CYS A 459 -22.20 -6.43 -23.24
C CYS A 459 -22.84 -5.59 -22.13
N LYS A 460 -22.33 -5.67 -20.90
CA LYS A 460 -22.72 -4.85 -19.74
C LYS A 460 -21.58 -3.94 -19.30
N THR A 461 -20.38 -4.49 -19.15
CA THR A 461 -19.16 -3.78 -18.78
C THR A 461 -18.20 -3.75 -19.98
N PRO A 462 -18.50 -2.94 -21.03
CA PRO A 462 -17.63 -2.85 -22.20
C PRO A 462 -16.23 -2.35 -21.84
N TRP A 463 -16.10 -1.48 -20.84
CA TRP A 463 -14.81 -0.98 -20.35
C TRP A 463 -14.18 -1.93 -19.33
N ILE A 464 -12.95 -2.38 -19.62
CA ILE A 464 -12.09 -3.03 -18.63
C ILE A 464 -10.87 -2.13 -18.38
N ILE A 465 -10.70 -1.71 -17.13
CA ILE A 465 -9.59 -0.87 -16.68
C ILE A 465 -8.79 -1.64 -15.62
N THR A 466 -7.49 -1.82 -15.86
CA THR A 466 -6.58 -2.43 -14.89
C THR A 466 -5.67 -1.36 -14.29
N MET A 467 -5.28 -1.54 -13.02
CA MET A 467 -4.28 -0.70 -12.38
C MET A 467 -3.37 -1.55 -11.49
N SER A 468 -2.08 -1.24 -11.51
CA SER A 468 -1.08 -1.63 -10.52
C SER A 468 -0.14 -0.45 -10.33
N HIS A 469 0.67 -0.47 -9.28
CA HIS A 469 1.51 0.68 -8.94
C HIS A 469 2.63 0.92 -9.98
N ARG A 470 3.52 -0.05 -10.21
CA ARG A 470 4.64 0.09 -11.16
C ARG A 470 4.20 -0.06 -12.63
N PRO A 471 4.69 0.77 -13.58
CA PRO A 471 4.25 0.76 -14.98
C PRO A 471 4.79 -0.41 -15.84
N MET A 472 4.01 -0.84 -16.83
CA MET A 472 4.49 -1.71 -17.91
C MET A 472 5.38 -1.00 -18.95
N TYR A 473 5.25 0.32 -19.12
CA TYR A 473 6.00 1.13 -20.09
C TYR A 473 6.17 2.54 -19.54
N SER A 474 7.30 3.18 -19.84
CA SER A 474 7.58 4.60 -19.54
C SER A 474 8.82 5.04 -20.33
N SER A 475 9.06 6.35 -20.44
CA SER A 475 10.33 6.89 -20.94
C SER A 475 11.51 6.62 -20.01
N GLN A 476 11.30 6.56 -18.69
CA GLN A 476 12.29 6.09 -17.74
C GLN A 476 12.25 4.57 -17.74
N VAL A 477 13.38 3.90 -18.00
CA VAL A 477 13.41 2.45 -18.28
C VAL A 477 14.01 1.67 -17.11
N SER A 478 13.20 0.81 -16.51
CA SER A 478 13.65 -0.11 -15.45
C SER A 478 13.38 -1.57 -15.77
N SER A 479 14.09 -2.47 -15.08
CA SER A 479 14.00 -3.91 -15.29
C SER A 479 12.63 -4.50 -14.90
N TYR A 480 11.97 -3.95 -13.86
CA TYR A 480 10.65 -4.41 -13.40
C TYR A 480 9.61 -4.35 -14.53
N GLN A 481 9.67 -3.32 -15.40
CA GLN A 481 8.73 -3.12 -16.51
C GLN A 481 8.70 -4.33 -17.44
N LYS A 482 9.86 -4.96 -17.67
CA LYS A 482 9.96 -6.18 -18.46
C LYS A 482 9.32 -7.38 -17.76
N ASN A 483 9.47 -7.47 -16.44
CA ASN A 483 8.94 -8.57 -15.64
C ASN A 483 7.41 -8.50 -15.55
N ILE A 484 6.84 -7.32 -15.30
CA ILE A 484 5.39 -7.05 -15.32
C ILE A 484 4.81 -7.37 -16.72
N ARG A 485 5.45 -6.91 -17.80
CA ARG A 485 5.02 -7.28 -19.18
C ARG A 485 5.06 -8.78 -19.44
N ASN A 486 6.13 -9.47 -19.00
CA ASN A 486 6.25 -10.93 -19.15
C ASN A 486 5.15 -11.68 -18.38
N ALA A 487 4.77 -11.19 -17.21
CA ALA A 487 3.73 -11.78 -16.37
C ALA A 487 2.32 -11.54 -16.93
N PHE A 488 1.97 -10.29 -17.27
CA PHE A 488 0.57 -9.88 -17.43
C PHE A 488 0.17 -9.34 -18.82
N GLU A 489 1.08 -8.75 -19.61
CA GLU A 489 0.73 -8.09 -20.90
C GLU A 489 -0.04 -9.03 -21.83
N ALA A 490 0.44 -10.27 -21.98
CA ALA A 490 -0.19 -11.25 -22.86
C ALA A 490 -1.61 -11.62 -22.42
N LEU A 491 -1.88 -11.67 -21.10
CA LEU A 491 -3.20 -11.96 -20.53
C LEU A 491 -4.15 -10.78 -20.75
N PHE A 492 -3.68 -9.56 -20.48
CA PHE A 492 -4.48 -8.34 -20.65
C PHE A 492 -4.83 -8.07 -22.12
N LEU A 493 -3.90 -8.37 -23.04
CA LEU A 493 -4.19 -8.37 -24.48
C LEU A 493 -5.22 -9.43 -24.85
N GLU A 494 -5.08 -10.68 -24.37
CA GLU A 494 -5.99 -11.80 -24.66
C GLU A 494 -7.45 -11.47 -24.30
N TYR A 495 -7.69 -10.91 -23.12
CA TYR A 495 -9.04 -10.53 -22.67
C TYR A 495 -9.46 -9.10 -23.08
N GLY A 496 -8.57 -8.36 -23.76
CA GLY A 496 -8.87 -7.05 -24.33
C GLY A 496 -9.16 -5.97 -23.29
N VAL A 497 -8.26 -5.83 -22.32
CA VAL A 497 -8.17 -4.66 -21.43
C VAL A 497 -8.06 -3.40 -22.28
N ASP A 498 -8.80 -2.34 -21.92
CA ASP A 498 -8.87 -1.11 -22.72
C ASP A 498 -7.78 -0.10 -22.31
N ALA A 499 -7.58 0.05 -21.00
CA ALA A 499 -6.57 0.91 -20.41
C ALA A 499 -5.92 0.25 -19.20
N TYR A 500 -4.63 0.50 -19.05
CA TYR A 500 -3.81 0.19 -17.90
C TYR A 500 -3.30 1.50 -17.28
N LEU A 501 -3.52 1.66 -15.99
CA LEU A 501 -3.12 2.83 -15.22
C LEU A 501 -2.02 2.45 -14.24
N SER A 502 -1.14 3.40 -13.92
CA SER A 502 -0.05 3.19 -12.95
C SER A 502 0.48 4.49 -12.37
N GLY A 503 1.24 4.38 -11.29
CA GLY A 503 1.98 5.44 -10.63
C GLY A 503 3.49 5.22 -10.75
N HIS A 504 4.17 5.24 -9.61
CA HIS A 504 5.57 4.89 -9.33
C HIS A 504 6.63 5.81 -9.95
N ILE A 505 6.44 6.19 -11.21
CA ILE A 505 7.32 7.16 -11.86
C ILE A 505 6.66 8.52 -11.68
N HIS A 506 7.36 9.43 -11.01
CA HIS A 506 6.83 10.69 -10.52
C HIS A 506 6.70 11.76 -11.62
N TRP A 507 5.96 11.41 -12.67
CA TRP A 507 5.54 12.29 -13.74
C TRP A 507 4.15 11.88 -14.27
N TYR A 508 3.55 12.73 -15.09
CA TYR A 508 2.42 12.34 -15.95
C TYR A 508 2.94 11.96 -17.33
N GLU A 509 2.74 10.70 -17.72
CA GLU A 509 3.10 10.21 -19.04
C GLU A 509 1.93 9.47 -19.69
N ARG A 510 1.54 9.94 -20.87
CA ARG A 510 0.57 9.27 -21.72
C ARG A 510 1.28 8.62 -22.89
N ILE A 511 1.06 7.32 -23.02
CA ILE A 511 1.70 6.48 -24.03
C ILE A 511 0.71 6.18 -25.15
N PHE A 512 1.20 6.09 -26.40
CA PHE A 512 0.40 5.61 -27.52
C PHE A 512 -0.12 4.17 -27.27
N PRO A 513 -1.16 3.69 -27.96
CA PRO A 513 -1.68 2.33 -27.75
C PRO A 513 -0.60 1.26 -27.98
N MET A 514 -0.19 0.58 -26.91
CA MET A 514 0.92 -0.38 -26.94
C MET A 514 0.39 -1.79 -27.12
N GLY A 515 0.87 -2.45 -28.18
CA GLY A 515 0.75 -3.88 -28.41
C GLY A 515 2.02 -4.63 -28.06
N ARG A 516 1.89 -5.97 -28.05
CA ARG A 516 2.90 -6.92 -27.58
C ARG A 516 4.31 -6.61 -28.04
N ASN A 517 5.28 -6.80 -27.15
CA ASN A 517 6.71 -6.52 -27.38
C ASN A 517 7.03 -5.04 -27.65
N GLY A 518 6.21 -4.10 -27.17
CA GLY A 518 6.48 -2.66 -27.29
C GLY A 518 6.18 -2.09 -28.67
N THR A 519 5.20 -2.63 -29.37
CA THR A 519 4.81 -2.16 -30.70
C THR A 519 3.69 -1.14 -30.62
N ILE A 520 3.89 0.07 -31.15
CA ILE A 520 2.85 1.10 -31.19
C ILE A 520 1.79 0.70 -32.24
N ASP A 521 0.53 0.56 -31.83
CA ASP A 521 -0.59 0.35 -32.75
C ASP A 521 -1.05 1.68 -33.37
N ALA A 522 -0.31 2.12 -34.38
CA ALA A 522 -0.63 3.30 -35.17
C ALA A 522 -2.02 3.24 -35.85
N SER A 523 -2.62 2.05 -35.99
CA SER A 523 -3.99 1.91 -36.54
C SER A 523 -5.10 2.27 -35.54
N SER A 524 -4.73 2.50 -34.28
CA SER A 524 -5.61 2.95 -33.20
C SER A 524 -5.48 4.44 -32.91
N ILE A 525 -4.43 5.11 -33.37
CA ILE A 525 -4.25 6.56 -33.19
C ILE A 525 -5.13 7.31 -34.21
N ILE A 526 -6.10 8.09 -33.74
CA ILE A 526 -6.90 8.99 -34.59
C ILE A 526 -6.18 10.35 -34.69
N ASN A 527 -5.71 10.86 -33.56
CA ASN A 527 -4.89 12.04 -33.40
C ASN A 527 -4.16 11.96 -32.04
N ASN A 528 -3.37 12.98 -31.68
CA ASN A 528 -2.58 12.99 -30.45
C ASN A 528 -3.41 12.82 -29.16
N ASN A 529 -4.69 13.17 -29.15
CA ASN A 529 -5.58 13.19 -27.99
C ASN A 529 -6.82 12.29 -28.17
N THR A 530 -6.83 11.40 -29.17
CA THR A 530 -7.93 10.46 -29.39
C THR A 530 -7.46 9.13 -29.95
N TYR A 531 -7.70 8.03 -29.22
CA TYR A 531 -7.40 6.67 -29.67
C TYR A 531 -8.65 5.79 -29.74
N TYR A 532 -8.64 4.82 -30.64
CA TYR A 532 -9.54 3.67 -30.59
C TYR A 532 -8.97 2.58 -29.68
N THR A 533 -9.81 1.93 -28.88
CA THR A 533 -9.42 0.67 -28.23
C THR A 533 -9.24 -0.44 -29.26
N ASN A 534 -8.37 -1.42 -28.99
CA ASN A 534 -8.14 -2.56 -29.90
C ASN A 534 -7.97 -3.87 -29.11
N PRO A 535 -9.07 -4.45 -28.60
CA PRO A 535 -9.06 -5.74 -27.90
C PRO A 535 -8.26 -6.81 -28.67
N GLY A 536 -7.43 -7.58 -27.98
CA GLY A 536 -6.53 -8.55 -28.61
C GLY A 536 -5.25 -7.99 -29.24
N LYS A 537 -5.05 -6.67 -29.25
CA LYS A 537 -3.94 -6.02 -30.00
C LYS A 537 -3.16 -4.95 -29.27
N SER A 538 -3.82 -4.02 -28.57
CA SER A 538 -3.13 -2.93 -27.88
C SER A 538 -3.92 -2.38 -26.70
N ILE A 539 -3.21 -1.94 -25.67
CA ILE A 539 -3.73 -1.35 -24.44
C ILE A 539 -3.25 0.11 -24.35
N THR A 540 -4.12 1.02 -23.90
CA THR A 540 -3.72 2.41 -23.61
C THR A 540 -3.03 2.45 -22.25
N HIS A 541 -1.87 3.11 -22.13
CA HIS A 541 -1.16 3.24 -20.85
C HIS A 541 -1.10 4.71 -20.42
N ILE A 542 -1.41 4.99 -19.16
CA ILE A 542 -1.28 6.31 -18.52
C ILE A 542 -0.56 6.12 -17.18
N ILE A 543 0.55 6.82 -17.03
CA ILE A 543 1.33 6.91 -15.80
C ILE A 543 1.02 8.27 -15.18
N ASN A 544 0.79 8.30 -13.87
CA ASN A 544 0.69 9.55 -13.12
C ASN A 544 1.12 9.33 -11.67
N GLY A 545 2.43 9.25 -11.44
CA GLY A 545 2.99 9.11 -10.10
C GLY A 545 3.30 10.44 -9.40
N MET A 546 2.58 11.51 -9.72
CA MET A 546 2.89 12.85 -9.21
C MET A 546 1.69 13.51 -8.54
N ALA A 547 0.98 12.78 -7.67
CA ALA A 547 -0.10 13.37 -6.89
C ALA A 547 0.41 14.31 -5.78
N GLY A 548 1.63 14.09 -5.26
CA GLY A 548 2.35 15.10 -4.47
C GLY A 548 3.22 14.57 -3.34
N ASN A 549 3.89 13.44 -3.56
CA ASN A 549 4.86 12.88 -2.63
C ASN A 549 6.02 13.83 -2.32
N ILE A 550 6.90 13.39 -1.42
CA ILE A 550 8.03 14.19 -0.92
C ILE A 550 9.32 13.98 -1.73
N GLU A 551 9.49 12.84 -2.40
CA GLU A 551 10.61 12.55 -3.29
C GLU A 551 10.65 13.47 -4.53
N SER A 552 9.50 14.10 -4.87
CA SER A 552 9.34 15.04 -5.98
C SER A 552 9.43 14.37 -7.36
N HIS A 553 9.33 15.18 -8.41
CA HIS A 553 9.28 14.72 -9.80
C HIS A 553 10.48 13.89 -10.25
N SER A 554 10.20 12.82 -11.00
CA SER A 554 11.21 12.04 -11.71
C SER A 554 11.76 12.85 -12.89
N ILE A 555 13.06 12.71 -13.14
CA ILE A 555 13.75 13.35 -14.26
C ILE A 555 14.40 12.30 -15.16
N LEU A 556 14.67 12.69 -16.42
CA LEU A 556 15.53 11.93 -17.32
C LEU A 556 16.99 12.32 -17.08
N ASP A 557 17.89 11.33 -17.06
CA ASP A 557 19.32 11.55 -16.83
C ASP A 557 20.01 12.30 -18.00
N GLU A 558 21.20 12.85 -17.76
CA GLU A 558 21.96 13.55 -18.81
C GLU A 558 22.29 12.61 -19.99
N GLY A 559 21.64 12.85 -21.12
CA GLY A 559 21.79 12.06 -22.35
C GLY A 559 20.67 11.06 -22.60
N GLU A 560 19.74 10.89 -21.65
CA GLU A 560 18.47 10.22 -21.91
C GLU A 560 17.50 11.13 -22.67
N SER A 561 16.45 10.54 -23.23
CA SER A 561 15.44 11.26 -24.01
C SER A 561 14.12 10.51 -24.02
N THR A 562 13.01 11.27 -23.98
CA THR A 562 11.64 10.75 -24.09
C THR A 562 11.51 9.73 -25.22
N LEU A 563 10.95 8.56 -24.92
CA LEU A 563 10.89 7.46 -25.88
C LEU A 563 9.82 7.70 -26.96
N PRO A 564 9.99 7.17 -28.19
CA PRO A 564 8.99 7.34 -29.28
C PRO A 564 7.60 6.74 -29.01
N LEU A 565 7.43 5.99 -27.91
CA LEU A 565 6.14 5.47 -27.43
C LEU A 565 5.30 6.55 -26.72
N THR A 566 5.92 7.62 -26.28
CA THR A 566 5.31 8.67 -25.47
C THR A 566 4.60 9.69 -26.34
N ALA A 567 3.32 9.92 -26.06
CA ALA A 567 2.48 10.87 -26.76
C ALA A 567 2.42 12.23 -26.07
N PHE A 568 2.56 12.24 -24.74
CA PHE A 568 2.64 13.43 -23.90
C PHE A 568 3.38 13.09 -22.59
N LEU A 569 4.17 14.04 -22.08
CA LEU A 569 4.94 13.93 -20.84
C LEU A 569 4.91 15.30 -20.13
N ASP A 570 4.61 15.31 -18.83
CA ASP A 570 4.78 16.45 -17.93
C ASP A 570 5.44 15.97 -16.64
N PHE A 571 6.52 16.62 -16.24
CA PHE A 571 7.30 16.34 -15.02
C PHE A 571 7.49 17.62 -14.17
N GLU A 572 6.62 18.62 -14.35
CA GLU A 572 6.74 19.93 -13.69
C GLU A 572 5.60 20.18 -12.68
N HIS A 573 4.41 19.64 -12.94
CA HIS A 573 3.21 19.91 -12.15
C HIS A 573 2.91 18.77 -11.19
N TYR A 574 2.21 19.01 -10.08
CA TYR A 574 1.57 17.92 -9.32
C TYR A 574 0.09 17.82 -9.73
N GLY A 575 -0.55 16.67 -9.53
CA GLY A 575 -2.00 16.53 -9.76
C GLY A 575 -2.49 15.10 -9.92
N PHE A 576 -3.69 14.93 -10.50
CA PHE A 576 -4.36 13.63 -10.59
C PHE A 576 -5.15 13.47 -11.89
N ASN A 577 -5.57 12.24 -12.19
CA ASN A 577 -6.43 11.96 -13.35
C ASN A 577 -7.91 12.04 -12.95
N LYS A 578 -8.67 12.88 -13.64
CA LYS A 578 -10.14 12.80 -13.68
C LYS A 578 -10.54 11.91 -14.85
N VAL A 579 -11.25 10.81 -14.59
CA VAL A 579 -11.72 9.88 -15.64
C VAL A 579 -13.23 9.95 -15.75
N ARG A 580 -13.75 10.25 -16.94
CA ARG A 580 -15.19 10.34 -17.23
C ARG A 580 -15.62 9.22 -18.17
N PHE A 581 -16.48 8.34 -17.70
CA PHE A 581 -17.11 7.29 -18.51
C PHE A 581 -18.39 7.87 -19.11
N ILE A 582 -18.33 8.36 -20.36
CA ILE A 582 -19.44 9.10 -20.99
C ILE A 582 -20.56 8.14 -21.38
N ASN A 583 -20.20 7.00 -21.96
CA ASN A 583 -21.10 5.89 -22.30
C ASN A 583 -20.27 4.63 -22.67
N GLU A 584 -20.96 3.57 -23.08
CA GLU A 584 -20.40 2.29 -23.54
C GLU A 584 -19.33 2.41 -24.65
N THR A 585 -19.27 3.55 -25.36
CA THR A 585 -18.41 3.77 -26.53
C THR A 585 -17.38 4.89 -26.40
N ALA A 586 -17.49 5.78 -25.41
CA ALA A 586 -16.54 6.86 -25.18
C ALA A 586 -16.23 7.08 -23.69
N MET A 587 -14.96 7.30 -23.37
CA MET A 587 -14.51 7.82 -22.08
C MET A 587 -13.33 8.79 -22.25
N THR A 588 -13.10 9.66 -21.27
CA THR A 588 -12.00 10.63 -21.29
C THR A 588 -11.16 10.58 -20.01
N PHE A 589 -9.84 10.62 -20.16
CA PHE A 589 -8.90 10.93 -19.09
C PHE A 589 -8.49 12.40 -19.20
N SER A 590 -8.52 13.14 -18.10
CA SER A 590 -8.04 14.52 -18.02
C SER A 590 -7.02 14.62 -16.88
N PHE A 591 -5.78 15.00 -17.17
CA PHE A 591 -4.80 15.31 -16.12
C PHE A 591 -5.12 16.70 -15.54
N ILE A 592 -5.49 16.73 -14.26
CA ILE A 592 -5.89 17.94 -13.52
C ILE A 592 -4.72 18.38 -12.63
N MET A 593 -4.21 19.58 -12.86
CA MET A 593 -3.09 20.12 -12.09
C MET A 593 -3.54 20.56 -10.69
N GLY A 594 -2.80 20.14 -9.67
CA GLY A 594 -2.98 20.57 -8.28
C GLY A 594 -2.72 22.06 -8.06
N GLY A 595 -1.88 22.70 -8.89
CA GLY A 595 -1.52 24.12 -8.76
C GLY A 595 -2.69 25.08 -8.94
N ASP A 596 -3.50 24.89 -10.00
CA ASP A 596 -4.62 25.79 -10.32
C ASP A 596 -5.96 25.09 -10.63
N GLY A 597 -5.97 23.76 -10.77
CA GLY A 597 -7.16 22.95 -11.07
C GLY A 597 -7.51 22.87 -12.56
N SER A 598 -6.68 23.43 -13.44
CA SER A 598 -6.89 23.35 -14.88
C SER A 598 -6.45 21.99 -15.45
N THR A 599 -6.96 21.66 -16.65
CA THR A 599 -6.63 20.43 -17.36
C THR A 599 -5.39 20.66 -18.23
N MET A 600 -4.30 19.96 -17.94
CA MET A 600 -3.04 20.06 -18.68
C MET A 600 -3.04 19.20 -19.94
N ASP A 601 -3.58 17.98 -19.83
CA ASP A 601 -3.74 17.06 -20.97
C ASP A 601 -5.07 16.32 -20.91
N GLU A 602 -5.58 15.93 -22.07
CA GLU A 602 -6.82 15.17 -22.22
C GLU A 602 -6.68 14.07 -23.29
N LEU A 603 -7.16 12.86 -22.96
CA LEU A 603 -7.26 11.74 -23.89
C LEU A 603 -8.71 11.25 -23.96
N THR A 604 -9.27 11.22 -25.17
CA THR A 604 -10.49 10.48 -25.45
C THR A 604 -10.17 9.05 -25.92
N LEU A 605 -10.72 8.03 -25.25
CA LEU A 605 -10.75 6.65 -25.75
C LEU A 605 -12.12 6.32 -26.33
N LEU A 606 -12.11 5.74 -27.53
CA LEU A 606 -13.31 5.34 -28.28
C LEU A 606 -13.32 3.83 -28.52
N LYS A 607 -14.48 3.19 -28.35
CA LYS A 607 -14.70 1.84 -28.88
C LYS A 607 -14.74 1.87 -30.40
N ARG A 608 -14.20 0.83 -31.05
CA ARG A 608 -14.33 0.68 -32.50
C ARG A 608 -15.79 0.39 -32.87
N PRO A 609 -16.31 0.88 -34.03
CA PRO A 609 -17.72 0.74 -34.40
C PRO A 609 -18.29 -0.70 -34.50
N ASN A 610 -17.43 -1.72 -34.62
CA ASN A 610 -17.80 -3.14 -34.63
C ASN A 610 -17.41 -3.87 -33.33
N GLY A 611 -16.97 -3.14 -32.29
CA GLY A 611 -16.45 -3.69 -31.04
C GLY A 611 -17.43 -3.68 -29.87
N THR A 612 -18.63 -3.13 -30.04
CA THR A 612 -19.73 -3.22 -29.07
C THR A 612 -20.60 -4.44 -29.34
N CYS A 613 -21.20 -5.00 -28.29
CA CYS A 613 -22.16 -6.10 -28.44
C CYS A 613 -23.36 -5.66 -29.28
N SER A 614 -23.51 -6.25 -30.45
CA SER A 614 -24.72 -6.08 -31.26
C SER A 614 -25.82 -6.98 -30.69
N THR A 615 -26.84 -6.37 -30.11
CA THR A 615 -28.05 -7.04 -29.59
C THR A 615 -28.95 -7.55 -30.73
N GLY A 616 -28.41 -8.47 -31.52
CA GLY A 616 -29.15 -9.23 -32.53
C GLY A 616 -30.19 -10.13 -31.86
N SER A 617 -31.44 -10.03 -32.31
CA SER A 617 -32.57 -10.81 -31.81
C SER A 617 -32.54 -12.28 -32.27
N ASN A 618 -31.55 -13.03 -31.82
CA ASN A 618 -31.55 -14.49 -31.67
C ASN A 618 -30.32 -14.90 -30.84
N GLY A 619 -30.51 -15.77 -29.84
CA GLY A 619 -29.51 -16.06 -28.82
C GLY A 619 -28.28 -16.81 -29.33
N THR A 620 -27.25 -16.08 -29.74
CA THR A 620 -25.83 -16.49 -29.73
C THR A 620 -24.98 -15.24 -29.48
N SER A 621 -24.30 -15.16 -28.34
CA SER A 621 -23.36 -14.05 -28.07
C SER A 621 -22.21 -14.09 -29.07
N SER A 622 -21.82 -12.92 -29.60
CA SER A 622 -20.71 -12.80 -30.55
C SER A 622 -19.37 -12.91 -29.82
N VAL A 623 -18.97 -14.14 -29.50
CA VAL A 623 -17.64 -14.46 -28.97
C VAL A 623 -16.59 -13.98 -29.97
N TYR A 624 -15.64 -13.17 -29.53
CA TYR A 624 -14.45 -12.82 -30.31
C TYR A 624 -13.73 -14.12 -30.72
N PRO A 625 -13.37 -14.32 -32.00
CA PRO A 625 -12.85 -15.59 -32.46
C PRO A 625 -11.47 -15.86 -31.84
N THR A 626 -11.42 -16.82 -30.92
CA THR A 626 -10.18 -17.42 -30.42
C THR A 626 -9.33 -17.88 -31.60
N SER A 627 -8.08 -17.42 -31.68
CA SER A 627 -7.18 -17.79 -32.77
C SER A 627 -6.84 -19.28 -32.72
N THR A 628 -6.80 -19.91 -33.89
CA THR A 628 -6.69 -21.37 -34.02
C THR A 628 -5.30 -21.88 -33.65
N SER A 629 -5.17 -22.60 -32.54
CA SER A 629 -4.01 -23.46 -32.29
C SER A 629 -4.12 -24.76 -33.09
N THR A 630 -3.09 -25.08 -33.86
CA THR A 630 -3.04 -26.32 -34.66
C THR A 630 -2.87 -27.55 -33.76
N SER A 631 -3.70 -28.56 -33.98
CA SER A 631 -3.80 -29.80 -33.19
C SER A 631 -2.59 -30.74 -33.29
N ALA A 632 -2.23 -31.38 -32.16
CA ALA A 632 -1.61 -32.71 -32.15
C ALA A 632 -1.94 -33.46 -30.84
N GLY A 633 -2.32 -34.75 -30.95
CA GLY A 633 -2.41 -35.68 -29.81
C GLY A 633 -3.76 -35.74 -29.07
N GLY A 634 -4.76 -36.39 -29.67
CA GLY A 634 -6.05 -36.62 -29.01
C GLY A 634 -6.03 -37.76 -27.98
N TRP A 635 -6.78 -37.60 -26.89
CA TRP A 635 -7.14 -38.67 -25.94
C TRP A 635 -8.64 -38.65 -25.65
N ASN A 636 -9.24 -39.85 -25.54
CA ASN A 636 -10.68 -40.03 -25.36
C ASN A 636 -11.19 -39.42 -24.05
N THR A 637 -12.23 -38.58 -24.15
CA THR A 637 -13.04 -38.16 -22.99
C THR A 637 -14.08 -39.23 -22.64
N THR A 638 -13.80 -40.03 -21.62
CA THR A 638 -14.85 -40.77 -20.91
C THR A 638 -15.31 -39.91 -19.73
N ALA A 639 -16.58 -39.50 -19.72
CA ALA A 639 -17.12 -38.69 -18.65
C ALA A 639 -17.10 -39.44 -17.31
N SER A 640 -16.58 -38.79 -16.26
CA SER A 640 -16.71 -39.24 -14.88
C SER A 640 -17.21 -38.08 -14.03
N SER A 641 -18.25 -38.34 -13.23
CA SER A 641 -18.87 -37.36 -12.35
C SER A 641 -17.94 -36.92 -11.22
N THR A 642 -17.89 -35.61 -10.94
CA THR A 642 -17.28 -35.06 -9.74
C THR A 642 -17.96 -35.60 -8.48
N ALA A 643 -17.16 -36.16 -7.56
CA ALA A 643 -17.60 -36.51 -6.21
C ALA A 643 -17.11 -35.42 -5.25
N THR A 644 -18.02 -34.87 -4.44
CA THR A 644 -17.68 -33.92 -3.37
C THR A 644 -16.98 -34.64 -2.23
N GLY A 645 -15.83 -34.11 -1.81
CA GLY A 645 -15.12 -34.60 -0.63
C GLY A 645 -15.86 -34.25 0.66
N VAL A 646 -16.00 -35.21 1.57
CA VAL A 646 -16.57 -34.98 2.91
C VAL A 646 -15.41 -34.67 3.87
N VAL A 647 -15.45 -33.49 4.50
CA VAL A 647 -14.55 -33.15 5.61
C VAL A 647 -15.04 -33.85 6.87
N SER A 648 -14.12 -34.49 7.59
CA SER A 648 -14.38 -35.12 8.90
C SER A 648 -13.55 -34.45 9.97
N TYR A 649 -14.00 -34.48 11.22
CA TYR A 649 -13.27 -33.87 12.35
C TYR A 649 -12.76 -34.95 13.29
N THR A 650 -11.49 -34.87 13.69
CA THR A 650 -10.89 -35.72 14.71
C THR A 650 -10.60 -34.93 15.97
N THR A 651 -11.09 -35.41 17.09
CA THR A 651 -10.83 -34.84 18.42
C THR A 651 -9.61 -35.49 19.06
N GLU A 652 -8.58 -34.71 19.37
CA GLU A 652 -7.43 -35.14 20.17
C GLU A 652 -7.57 -34.65 21.62
N VAL A 653 -7.27 -35.51 22.60
CA VAL A 653 -7.21 -35.11 24.02
C VAL A 653 -5.75 -34.87 24.39
N VAL A 654 -5.33 -33.61 24.39
CA VAL A 654 -3.99 -33.21 24.83
C VAL A 654 -3.93 -33.10 26.35
N THR A 655 -2.77 -33.37 26.94
CA THR A 655 -2.53 -33.23 28.39
C THR A 655 -1.95 -31.87 28.78
N SER A 656 -1.52 -31.07 27.79
CA SER A 656 -1.12 -29.68 27.97
C SER A 656 -1.33 -28.87 26.69
N TYR A 657 -1.70 -27.60 26.82
CA TYR A 657 -1.70 -26.63 25.73
C TYR A 657 -1.31 -25.25 26.23
N THR A 658 -0.77 -24.42 25.35
CA THR A 658 -0.37 -23.04 25.65
C THR A 658 -1.39 -22.07 25.06
N THR A 659 -1.75 -21.03 25.80
CA THR A 659 -2.68 -19.98 25.37
C THR A 659 -2.20 -18.62 25.87
N TYR A 660 -2.47 -17.55 25.11
CA TYR A 660 -2.17 -16.19 25.53
C TYR A 660 -3.41 -15.55 26.18
N CYS A 661 -3.21 -14.90 27.32
CA CYS A 661 -4.21 -14.09 28.00
C CYS A 661 -3.79 -12.62 27.85
N PRO A 662 -4.48 -11.80 27.03
CA PRO A 662 -4.06 -10.42 26.73
C PRO A 662 -4.30 -9.40 27.86
N GLY A 663 -4.74 -9.86 29.04
CA GLY A 663 -5.03 -9.03 30.20
C GLY A 663 -5.60 -9.85 31.35
N ALA A 664 -6.12 -9.18 32.37
CA ALA A 664 -6.69 -9.81 33.57
C ALA A 664 -7.84 -10.78 33.21
N THR A 665 -7.57 -12.08 33.22
CA THR A 665 -8.44 -13.14 32.68
C THR A 665 -8.61 -14.24 33.71
N THR A 666 -9.85 -14.62 34.04
CA THR A 666 -10.13 -15.82 34.84
C THR A 666 -10.96 -16.81 34.03
N PHE A 667 -10.45 -18.01 33.85
CA PHE A 667 -11.09 -19.06 33.06
C PHE A 667 -10.80 -20.45 33.64
N THR A 668 -11.56 -21.47 33.23
CA THR A 668 -11.45 -22.83 33.77
C THR A 668 -11.14 -23.81 32.64
N ALA A 669 -10.07 -24.59 32.81
CA ALA A 669 -9.68 -25.65 31.90
C ALA A 669 -9.64 -26.98 32.66
N GLY A 670 -10.47 -27.94 32.22
CA GLY A 670 -10.72 -29.17 32.98
C GLY A 670 -11.38 -28.86 34.33
N SER A 671 -10.77 -29.32 35.43
CA SER A 671 -11.22 -29.04 36.80
C SER A 671 -10.51 -27.86 37.49
N SER A 672 -9.63 -27.16 36.77
CA SER A 672 -8.75 -26.14 37.33
C SER A 672 -9.12 -24.75 36.82
N THR A 673 -9.31 -23.80 37.74
CA THR A 673 -9.51 -22.38 37.41
C THR A 673 -8.18 -21.65 37.44
N TYR A 674 -7.88 -20.94 36.36
CA TYR A 674 -6.69 -20.13 36.16
C TYR A 674 -7.10 -18.66 36.19
N THR A 675 -6.43 -17.87 37.04
CA THR A 675 -6.58 -16.42 37.11
C THR A 675 -5.25 -15.78 36.77
N VAL A 676 -5.23 -14.98 35.72
CA VAL A 676 -4.12 -14.11 35.33
C VAL A 676 -4.53 -12.67 35.64
N SER A 677 -3.63 -11.85 36.20
CA SER A 677 -3.91 -10.47 36.60
C SER A 677 -3.46 -9.41 35.58
N GLU A 678 -2.65 -9.79 34.60
CA GLU A 678 -2.06 -8.95 33.56
C GLU A 678 -1.80 -9.78 32.31
N ALA A 679 -1.27 -9.20 31.23
CA ALA A 679 -1.06 -9.93 29.99
C ALA A 679 0.04 -11.01 30.16
N THR A 680 -0.23 -12.26 29.78
CA THR A 680 0.75 -13.35 29.88
C THR A 680 0.43 -14.56 29.00
N THR A 681 1.47 -15.32 28.64
CA THR A 681 1.33 -16.64 28.01
C THR A 681 1.27 -17.72 29.09
N LEU A 682 0.17 -18.48 29.11
CA LEU A 682 -0.10 -19.51 30.11
C LEU A 682 -0.10 -20.91 29.47
N THR A 683 0.83 -21.76 29.90
CA THR A 683 0.81 -23.20 29.59
C THR A 683 -0.04 -23.94 30.62
N ILE A 684 -1.20 -24.42 30.19
CA ILE A 684 -2.07 -25.25 31.01
C ILE A 684 -1.54 -26.68 30.98
N THR A 685 -1.10 -27.18 32.12
CA THR A 685 -0.63 -28.56 32.30
C THR A 685 -1.65 -29.36 33.10
N ASN A 686 -1.88 -30.62 32.70
CA ASN A 686 -2.88 -31.53 33.28
C ASN A 686 -4.36 -31.15 33.04
N CYS A 687 -4.68 -30.45 31.95
CA CYS A 687 -6.04 -30.49 31.41
C CYS A 687 -6.16 -31.65 30.42
N PRO A 688 -7.13 -32.58 30.52
CA PRO A 688 -7.53 -33.46 29.42
C PRO A 688 -8.39 -32.65 28.43
N CYS A 689 -7.75 -31.67 27.78
CA CYS A 689 -8.41 -30.70 26.92
C CYS A 689 -8.60 -31.28 25.52
N THR A 690 -9.81 -31.16 24.96
CA THR A 690 -10.15 -31.73 23.66
C THR A 690 -9.96 -30.69 22.55
N LEU A 691 -8.93 -30.86 21.73
CA LEU A 691 -8.71 -30.09 20.51
C LEU A 691 -9.40 -30.80 19.33
N THR A 692 -9.89 -30.03 18.35
CA THR A 692 -10.60 -30.59 17.19
C THR A 692 -9.87 -30.18 15.90
N HIS A 693 -9.40 -31.16 15.14
CA HIS A 693 -8.69 -30.97 13.88
C HIS A 693 -9.55 -31.45 12.71
N ALA A 694 -9.49 -30.76 11.58
CA ALA A 694 -10.14 -31.20 10.35
C ALA A 694 -9.24 -32.22 9.61
N VAL A 695 -9.81 -33.35 9.19
CA VAL A 695 -9.13 -34.41 8.46
C VAL A 695 -9.86 -34.71 7.15
N THR A 696 -9.16 -34.49 6.05
CA THR A 696 -9.55 -34.84 4.69
C THR A 696 -9.03 -36.23 4.33
N SER A 697 -9.91 -37.23 4.34
CA SER A 697 -9.56 -38.60 3.93
C SER A 697 -9.66 -38.78 2.40
N THR A 698 -8.55 -39.10 1.74
CA THR A 698 -8.56 -39.60 0.37
C THR A 698 -8.90 -41.10 0.33
N PRO A 699 -9.70 -41.59 -0.65
CA PRO A 699 -9.93 -43.02 -0.82
C PRO A 699 -8.67 -43.73 -1.36
N PRO A 700 -8.40 -44.98 -0.99
CA PRO A 700 -7.21 -45.71 -1.46
C PRO A 700 -7.33 -46.02 -2.96
N SER A 701 -6.32 -45.64 -3.75
CA SER A 701 -6.24 -45.99 -5.17
C SER A 701 -5.77 -47.43 -5.37
N ALA A 702 -6.21 -48.06 -6.46
CA ALA A 702 -5.90 -49.46 -6.74
C ALA A 702 -4.45 -49.67 -7.22
N TYR A 703 -3.83 -50.76 -6.78
CA TYR A 703 -2.50 -51.19 -7.19
C TYR A 703 -2.34 -51.35 -8.71
N PRO A 704 -1.31 -50.76 -9.34
CA PRO A 704 -0.84 -51.16 -10.66
C PRO A 704 0.08 -52.38 -10.58
N ILE A 705 -0.11 -53.34 -11.49
CA ILE A 705 0.71 -54.55 -11.61
C ILE A 705 1.96 -54.23 -12.45
N SER A 706 3.13 -54.70 -12.02
CA SER A 706 4.39 -54.56 -12.77
C SER A 706 4.44 -55.44 -14.03
N PRO A 707 4.94 -54.91 -15.16
CA PRO A 707 5.62 -55.67 -16.19
C PRO A 707 7.14 -55.67 -15.97
N ALA A 708 7.81 -56.74 -16.41
CA ALA A 708 9.19 -57.05 -16.08
C ALA A 708 10.25 -56.28 -16.91
N SER A 709 11.48 -56.31 -16.37
CA SER A 709 12.73 -55.79 -16.92
C SER A 709 13.14 -56.38 -18.28
N ILE A 710 13.77 -55.55 -19.11
CA ILE A 710 14.77 -55.98 -20.10
C ILE A 710 16.04 -55.13 -19.90
N GLU A 711 17.14 -55.78 -19.54
CA GLU A 711 18.49 -55.20 -19.60
C GLU A 711 19.13 -55.45 -20.97
N THR A 712 19.83 -54.44 -21.51
CA THR A 712 21.07 -54.53 -22.33
C THR A 712 21.50 -53.08 -22.61
N SER A 713 22.62 -52.50 -22.17
CA SER A 713 24.06 -52.87 -22.13
C SER A 713 24.88 -52.34 -23.32
N LEU A 714 25.92 -51.54 -23.02
CA LEU A 714 27.10 -51.19 -23.87
C LEU A 714 26.82 -50.28 -25.11
N ALA A 715 27.76 -49.50 -25.67
CA ALA A 715 28.98 -48.84 -25.16
C ALA A 715 29.60 -47.88 -26.23
N SER A 716 30.37 -46.88 -25.78
CA SER A 716 31.61 -46.31 -26.39
C SER A 716 31.69 -45.76 -27.84
N GLY A 717 32.33 -44.57 -27.98
CA GLY A 717 33.04 -44.08 -29.20
C GLY A 717 32.84 -42.58 -29.48
N LEU A 718 33.77 -41.65 -29.16
CA LEU A 718 34.98 -41.23 -29.93
C LEU A 718 34.63 -40.46 -31.24
N SER A 719 35.24 -39.32 -31.65
CA SER A 719 36.49 -38.63 -31.21
C SER A 719 36.65 -37.15 -31.68
N SER A 720 37.35 -36.34 -30.87
CA SER A 720 38.23 -35.15 -31.11
C SER A 720 38.45 -34.48 -32.50
N ALA A 721 38.53 -33.13 -32.51
CA ALA A 721 39.64 -32.25 -33.02
C ALA A 721 39.23 -30.74 -32.99
N SER A 722 40.07 -29.69 -33.12
CA SER A 722 41.35 -29.30 -32.46
C SER A 722 41.70 -27.81 -32.74
N ILE A 723 42.02 -27.04 -31.69
CA ILE A 723 43.00 -25.91 -31.57
C ILE A 723 43.19 -24.87 -32.71
N TYR A 724 43.01 -23.56 -32.40
CA TYR A 724 44.01 -22.49 -32.67
C TYR A 724 43.82 -21.21 -31.81
N THR A 725 44.92 -20.57 -31.39
CA THR A 725 44.99 -19.27 -30.68
C THR A 725 46.29 -18.52 -31.02
N PRO A 726 46.27 -17.17 -30.97
CA PRO A 726 47.42 -16.37 -30.45
C PRO A 726 46.96 -15.20 -29.53
N THR A 727 47.34 -15.13 -28.24
CA THR A 727 48.52 -14.43 -27.62
C THR A 727 48.58 -12.89 -27.79
N GLY A 728 48.82 -12.07 -26.76
CA GLY A 728 49.03 -12.34 -25.31
C GLY A 728 49.68 -11.17 -24.51
N THR A 729 50.19 -11.46 -23.30
CA THR A 729 51.09 -10.65 -22.41
C THR A 729 50.50 -9.39 -21.71
N SER A 730 50.85 -9.01 -20.46
CA SER A 730 51.85 -9.49 -19.46
C SER A 730 51.52 -9.07 -18.01
N SER A 731 51.95 -9.86 -17.00
CA SER A 731 52.05 -9.46 -15.56
C SER A 731 53.43 -8.86 -15.22
N PRO A 732 53.66 -8.32 -14.00
CA PRO A 732 54.20 -9.18 -12.91
C PRO A 732 53.77 -8.83 -11.46
N SER A 733 54.03 -9.77 -10.54
CA SER A 733 54.04 -9.63 -9.05
C SER A 733 55.49 -9.82 -8.54
N PRO A 734 55.89 -9.37 -7.32
CA PRO A 734 55.82 -10.16 -6.06
C PRO A 734 55.42 -9.25 -4.85
N ALA A 735 55.54 -9.57 -3.54
CA ALA A 735 56.20 -10.65 -2.78
C ALA A 735 55.41 -11.04 -1.48
N ALA A 736 56.06 -11.32 -0.34
CA ALA A 736 55.44 -11.84 0.90
C ALA A 736 56.15 -11.38 2.22
N GLU A 737 55.60 -11.82 3.37
CA GLU A 737 56.11 -11.77 4.77
C GLU A 737 56.12 -10.38 5.46
N THR A 738 55.84 -10.19 6.76
CA THR A 738 56.30 -10.94 7.95
C THR A 738 55.43 -10.70 9.21
N THR A 739 55.43 -11.61 10.19
CA THR A 739 54.83 -11.51 11.54
C THR A 739 55.68 -10.73 12.58
N ILE A 740 55.06 -9.97 13.49
CA ILE A 740 55.62 -9.60 14.83
C ILE A 740 54.51 -9.56 15.91
N SER A 741 54.82 -10.05 17.11
CA SER A 741 53.99 -10.01 18.33
C SER A 741 54.40 -8.86 19.28
N GLY A 742 53.50 -8.34 20.14
CA GLY A 742 53.90 -7.35 21.16
C GLY A 742 52.84 -6.85 22.18
N SER A 743 52.78 -7.52 23.33
CA SER A 743 52.16 -7.21 24.63
C SER A 743 51.83 -5.76 25.09
N LEU A 744 50.66 -5.63 25.76
CA LEU A 744 50.38 -5.04 27.10
C LEU A 744 51.09 -3.73 27.55
N ILE A 745 50.31 -2.66 27.85
CA ILE A 745 50.48 -1.77 29.04
C ILE A 745 49.11 -1.22 29.54
N LEU A 746 48.82 -1.42 30.83
CA LEU A 746 48.02 -0.57 31.75
C LEU A 746 49.02 0.01 32.79
N PRO A 747 48.72 1.03 33.65
CA PRO A 747 47.42 1.61 34.05
C PRO A 747 47.39 3.16 34.18
N GLY A 748 46.29 3.74 34.70
CA GLY A 748 46.27 5.16 35.12
C GLY A 748 44.98 5.66 35.80
N LYS A 749 44.87 5.51 37.13
CA LYS A 749 43.83 6.16 37.96
C LYS A 749 44.21 7.62 38.28
N LEU A 750 43.25 8.54 38.35
CA LEU A 750 43.31 9.71 39.24
C LEU A 750 41.92 10.28 39.58
N THR A 751 41.86 11.11 40.64
CA THR A 751 40.67 11.30 41.50
C THR A 751 40.18 12.75 41.61
N SER A 752 38.85 12.91 41.55
CA SER A 752 37.98 13.87 42.28
C SER A 752 38.52 15.22 42.84
N VAL A 753 37.97 16.35 42.31
CA VAL A 753 37.57 17.62 42.99
C VAL A 753 36.49 18.29 42.09
N GLY A 754 35.47 19.05 42.51
CA GLY A 754 34.90 19.29 43.86
C GLY A 754 34.37 20.73 44.09
N ILE A 755 33.36 20.87 44.97
CA ILE A 755 33.00 22.07 45.79
C ILE A 755 32.15 23.23 45.16
N THR A 756 30.86 23.29 45.60
CA THR A 756 29.96 24.48 45.87
C THR A 756 29.56 25.47 44.76
N SER A 757 28.47 26.26 44.81
CA SER A 757 27.09 26.25 45.40
C SER A 757 26.65 27.72 45.65
N ALA A 758 25.45 28.14 45.22
CA ALA A 758 24.64 29.32 45.65
C ALA A 758 23.86 29.91 44.44
N THR A 759 22.66 30.51 44.49
CA THR A 759 21.37 30.41 45.22
C THR A 759 20.57 31.70 44.92
N SER A 760 19.25 31.60 44.69
CA SER A 760 18.24 32.69 44.80
C SER A 760 18.25 33.78 43.68
N THR A 761 17.16 34.49 43.29
CA THR A 761 15.74 34.60 43.77
C THR A 761 14.76 35.01 42.64
N ASN A 762 13.49 34.62 42.80
CA ASN A 762 12.22 35.08 42.19
C ASN A 762 11.90 36.61 42.34
N PRO A 763 10.73 37.16 41.87
CA PRO A 763 9.95 36.94 40.62
C PRO A 763 9.27 38.22 40.02
N GLY A 764 8.53 38.07 38.90
CA GLY A 764 7.18 38.67 38.74
C GLY A 764 6.94 39.80 37.72
N GLY A 765 5.75 39.77 37.07
CA GLY A 765 5.19 40.90 36.29
C GLY A 765 4.24 40.49 35.16
N ALA A 766 2.93 40.68 35.32
CA ALA A 766 1.91 40.46 34.29
C ALA A 766 1.19 41.75 33.89
N ILE A 767 0.93 42.00 32.61
CA ILE A 767 0.03 43.07 32.09
C ILE A 767 -0.75 42.55 30.87
N SER A 768 -2.01 42.96 30.77
CA SER A 768 -3.03 42.62 29.75
C SER A 768 -3.25 43.72 28.70
N GLY A 769 -3.76 43.42 27.48
CA GLY A 769 -4.43 44.45 26.66
C GLY A 769 -4.72 44.22 25.16
N THR A 770 -5.89 43.63 24.84
CA THR A 770 -6.86 44.03 23.77
C THR A 770 -6.46 44.37 22.32
N SER A 771 -6.84 43.47 21.39
CA SER A 771 -7.65 43.66 20.15
C SER A 771 -7.37 44.78 19.11
N SER A 772 -7.20 44.38 17.83
CA SER A 772 -8.01 44.86 16.68
C SER A 772 -7.70 44.06 15.39
N ALA A 773 -8.67 44.00 14.47
CA ALA A 773 -8.56 43.39 13.12
C ALA A 773 -8.89 44.44 12.04
N PRO A 774 -8.99 44.10 10.73
CA PRO A 774 -7.89 43.77 9.83
C PRO A 774 -7.77 44.79 8.67
N THR A 775 -6.71 44.72 7.86
CA THR A 775 -6.57 45.56 6.64
C THR A 775 -6.27 44.75 5.39
N SER A 776 -7.12 44.94 4.38
CA SER A 776 -6.98 44.47 3.00
C SER A 776 -5.76 45.07 2.27
N PHE A 777 -5.15 44.30 1.36
CA PHE A 777 -4.27 44.84 0.32
C PHE A 777 -4.67 44.35 -1.08
N THR A 778 -4.53 45.26 -2.04
CA THR A 778 -4.84 45.09 -3.47
C THR A 778 -3.65 45.58 -4.29
N GLY A 779 -3.30 44.90 -5.38
CA GLY A 779 -2.69 45.56 -6.54
C GLY A 779 -1.42 44.97 -7.15
N ALA A 780 -1.62 44.34 -8.31
CA ALA A 780 -0.92 44.61 -9.57
C ALA A 780 0.64 44.54 -9.66
N ALA A 781 1.09 43.46 -10.33
CA ALA A 781 1.86 43.46 -11.59
C ALA A 781 2.98 44.51 -11.84
N GLY A 782 4.18 44.01 -12.14
CA GLY A 782 5.25 44.78 -12.80
C GLY A 782 6.31 43.89 -13.48
N ARG A 783 6.27 43.77 -14.82
CA ARG A 783 7.36 43.22 -15.64
C ARG A 783 8.50 44.24 -15.76
N VAL A 784 9.76 43.80 -15.70
CA VAL A 784 10.90 44.49 -16.34
C VAL A 784 11.87 43.46 -16.92
N GLU A 785 12.24 43.61 -18.20
CA GLU A 785 13.32 42.86 -18.86
C GLU A 785 14.60 43.70 -18.99
N ALA A 786 15.73 42.99 -19.12
CA ALA A 786 16.97 43.36 -19.81
C ALA A 786 17.82 44.57 -19.31
N GLY A 787 19.10 44.28 -19.02
CA GLY A 787 20.13 45.27 -18.72
C GLY A 787 21.55 44.69 -18.69
N SER A 788 22.09 44.33 -19.86
CA SER A 788 23.44 43.73 -20.00
C SER A 788 24.58 44.72 -19.74
N TRP A 789 25.62 44.29 -19.00
CA TRP A 789 27.01 44.80 -19.09
C TRP A 789 28.00 43.65 -18.93
N ALA A 790 29.16 43.75 -19.61
CA ALA A 790 30.06 42.63 -19.87
C ALA A 790 31.53 42.85 -19.43
N GLY A 791 32.26 41.75 -19.27
CA GLY A 791 33.73 41.70 -19.07
C GLY A 791 34.15 41.46 -17.61
N LEU A 792 35.15 40.63 -17.29
CA LEU A 792 36.18 40.00 -18.13
C LEU A 792 36.68 38.65 -17.56
N VAL A 793 36.66 37.64 -18.41
CA VAL A 793 37.65 36.55 -18.61
C VAL A 793 38.56 36.11 -17.45
N GLY A 794 38.43 34.85 -17.06
CA GLY A 794 39.47 34.02 -16.43
C GLY A 794 39.18 32.53 -16.66
N VAL A 795 39.96 31.85 -17.50
CA VAL A 795 39.67 30.49 -18.03
C VAL A 795 40.65 29.44 -17.50
N ALA A 796 40.15 28.28 -17.03
CA ALA A 796 40.69 26.89 -17.17
C ALA A 796 40.14 25.98 -16.04
N ILE A 797 39.30 24.94 -16.26
CA ILE A 797 39.51 23.61 -16.91
C ILE A 797 39.97 22.50 -15.90
N VAL A 798 39.32 21.31 -15.99
CA VAL A 798 39.48 20.04 -15.22
C VAL A 798 38.97 20.06 -13.76
N GLY A 799 38.25 19.05 -13.24
CA GLY A 799 37.68 17.83 -13.84
C GLY A 799 37.35 16.75 -12.77
N LEU A 800 36.55 15.75 -13.18
CA LEU A 800 36.05 14.60 -12.37
C LEU A 800 37.14 13.71 -11.75
N ILE A 801 36.67 12.70 -10.96
CA ILE A 801 37.31 11.47 -10.40
C ILE A 801 37.25 11.51 -8.85
N TRP A 802 36.62 10.56 -8.12
CA TRP A 802 35.97 9.28 -8.43
C TRP A 802 34.48 9.31 -8.06
#